data_AF-A0A1G2QY34-F1
#
_entry.id   AF-A0A1G2QY34-F1
#
_cell.length_a   1.000
_cell.length_b   1.000
_cell.length_c   1.000
_cell.angle_alpha   90.00
_cell.angle_beta   90.00
_cell.angle_gamma   90.00
#
_symmetry.space_group_name_H-M   'P 1'
#
loop_
_entity.id
_entity.type
_entity.pdbx_description
1 polymer ?
#
loop_
_entity_poly.entity_id
_entity_poly.type
_entity_poly.pdbx_seq_one_letter_code
_entity_poly.pdbx_strand_id
1 'polypeptide(L)'
;MGRGSYDPGSALTKEVGVVGYNFSSVRVTAGSNEDMYLRSIRWNQTGSAAPSDLANLTTVVDGVSYSTVISSDSKYYSTVFPAPGLLIVKGASKDITIKGDIVGGSGRTIAFDLAKRIDINLVGKDHGYGTTPPQTTGNSNNCGATTGTSCFTTTEDPWYDGAVVTVSAGTMNVSSWSAGVPSANIAEGVSDVPIAGFTVDVKGEGISVGSMIFGVGVTGTVASGGIDSVKLIDETGKTLAGPTDVTQITTGYGTVTLSNSITFKTGVTKVKLVAKVDTSAANNDTVVASTTPGSGWTSVKGETTGNTITPSPSSAISGSTQTVKAGTLTITVSTLPPAQNVVAGSKQFTFANYIFDGSASGEDVRMNTVPLYFDTTGTRTDLTNCSLYDGATALNTGSNVKNPATTDTASSTSLTFDGTGLIVTKGTSKTLSMKCDLKTGVTTKYWWGVDAGATFTASGQTSGSTITPTATDANGQIMTAVAGGGYSVVNSADSSVLYRAVQAGATDVILAKYIFTASTSEDVTIKQIVLALGNTASNSPADLVGQQVTVWKGTTQVGIGQFGVGGTADVATSTLSAPFNVPKGESVTITVKGSLTAQDSINGTPGAFIVVNYDGGVGNNGSSSSATGNYGTGVDSGSTIGGSYAAVTNTNGVRVFRGVPTISVLSSGCATCLQTGVDLYKIRVTAPAARGIGLRAVSFNVSSIGIGVTGWQLVGPNGAVNATAVASTTNNRLIINFDNSSTDSLVDAGDSKDYAVRATGFSSALTSANTETVSINLVSDTTTPSYLATGTLMGSVYSIQNSASSSDKFVWTPFSSTTPAVLTAAMQLNADWTNSYGVPGFNVSQDLPAQSFSN
;
A
#
# COMPACT_ATOMS: atom_id res chain seq x y z
N MET A 1 -68.63 -15.77 30.63
CA MET A 1 -67.47 -16.67 30.46
C MET A 1 -67.24 -16.86 28.99
N GLY A 2 -65.99 -16.95 28.56
CA GLY A 2 -65.63 -17.23 27.16
C GLY A 2 -64.29 -17.95 27.09
N ARG A 3 -63.91 -18.42 25.90
CA ARG A 3 -62.56 -18.97 25.66
C ARG A 3 -61.54 -17.83 25.73
N GLY A 4 -60.42 -18.05 26.40
CA GLY A 4 -59.33 -17.08 26.49
C GLY A 4 -58.62 -16.92 25.14
N SER A 5 -57.97 -15.78 24.93
CA SER A 5 -57.29 -15.48 23.66
C SER A 5 -56.03 -16.32 23.42
N TYR A 6 -55.46 -16.91 24.47
CA TYR A 6 -54.25 -17.74 24.42
C TYR A 6 -54.53 -19.25 24.39
N ASP A 7 -55.81 -19.64 24.30
CA ASP A 7 -56.20 -21.04 24.25
C ASP A 7 -55.83 -21.67 22.89
N PRO A 8 -55.22 -22.87 22.86
CA PRO A 8 -54.90 -23.56 21.60
C PRO A 8 -56.11 -23.85 20.73
N GLY A 9 -57.30 -23.95 21.31
CA GLY A 9 -58.57 -24.13 20.63
C GLY A 9 -58.83 -25.54 20.06
N SER A 10 -57.78 -26.31 19.75
CA SER A 10 -57.87 -27.65 19.16
C SER A 10 -56.68 -28.53 19.53
N ALA A 11 -56.82 -29.84 19.36
CA ALA A 11 -55.76 -30.80 19.63
C ALA A 11 -54.49 -30.55 18.78
N LEU A 12 -53.32 -30.72 19.39
CA LEU A 12 -52.01 -30.54 18.75
C LEU A 12 -51.02 -31.60 19.21
N THR A 13 -50.06 -31.97 18.35
CA THR A 13 -48.91 -32.78 18.74
C THR A 13 -47.71 -31.89 19.02
N LYS A 14 -47.00 -32.16 20.11
CA LYS A 14 -45.78 -31.43 20.52
C LYS A 14 -44.71 -32.41 20.98
N GLU A 15 -43.48 -32.19 20.53
CA GLU A 15 -42.33 -32.99 20.97
C GLU A 15 -42.04 -32.74 22.45
N VAL A 16 -41.46 -33.75 23.12
CA VAL A 16 -40.77 -33.54 24.39
C VAL A 16 -39.71 -32.44 24.23
N GLY A 17 -39.56 -31.59 25.24
CA GLY A 17 -38.63 -30.45 25.26
C GLY A 17 -39.25 -29.11 24.88
N VAL A 18 -40.55 -29.04 24.56
CA VAL A 18 -41.23 -27.76 24.33
C VAL A 18 -41.38 -26.99 25.65
N VAL A 19 -40.83 -25.78 25.70
CA VAL A 19 -40.84 -24.89 26.87
C VAL A 19 -41.95 -23.83 26.74
N GLY A 20 -42.66 -23.57 27.82
CA GLY A 20 -43.63 -22.48 27.94
C GLY A 20 -44.83 -22.61 27.02
N TYR A 21 -45.34 -23.82 26.82
CA TYR A 21 -46.55 -24.05 26.02
C TYR A 21 -47.81 -23.63 26.79
N ASN A 22 -48.74 -22.95 26.11
CA ASN A 22 -50.05 -22.61 26.67
C ASN A 22 -50.98 -23.80 26.47
N PHE A 23 -51.39 -24.46 27.55
CA PHE A 23 -52.22 -25.66 27.46
C PHE A 23 -53.71 -25.34 27.36
N SER A 24 -54.19 -24.37 28.14
CA SER A 24 -55.61 -23.96 28.12
C SER A 24 -55.79 -22.53 28.63
N SER A 25 -56.82 -21.82 28.16
CA SER A 25 -57.12 -20.44 28.55
C SER A 25 -58.62 -20.15 28.60
N VAL A 26 -59.08 -19.51 29.68
CA VAL A 26 -60.46 -19.05 29.86
C VAL A 26 -60.53 -17.54 30.06
N ARG A 27 -61.60 -16.93 29.56
CA ARG A 27 -61.95 -15.52 29.75
C ARG A 27 -63.07 -15.38 30.78
N VAL A 28 -62.76 -14.68 31.87
CA VAL A 28 -63.73 -14.31 32.92
C VAL A 28 -64.10 -12.84 32.75
N THR A 29 -65.40 -12.53 32.73
CA THR A 29 -65.93 -11.16 32.61
C THR A 29 -66.80 -10.85 33.82
N ALA A 30 -66.51 -9.76 34.53
CA ALA A 30 -67.39 -9.31 35.60
C ALA A 30 -68.68 -8.73 35.00
N GLY A 31 -69.83 -9.02 35.62
CA GLY A 31 -71.12 -8.48 35.20
C GLY A 31 -71.24 -6.96 35.43
N SER A 32 -72.43 -6.40 35.21
CA SER A 32 -72.70 -4.96 35.41
C SER A 32 -72.91 -4.55 36.87
N ASN A 33 -73.04 -5.51 37.79
CA ASN A 33 -73.56 -5.28 39.14
C ASN A 33 -72.48 -4.72 40.10
N GLU A 34 -71.30 -5.34 40.16
CA GLU A 34 -70.18 -4.89 41.00
C GLU A 34 -68.83 -5.38 40.44
N ASP A 35 -67.73 -4.83 40.97
CA ASP A 35 -66.38 -5.35 40.74
C ASP A 35 -66.21 -6.73 41.41
N MET A 36 -65.36 -7.58 40.83
CA MET A 36 -65.13 -8.95 41.31
C MET A 36 -63.67 -9.17 41.67
N TYR A 37 -63.41 -9.86 42.78
CA TYR A 37 -62.09 -10.43 43.10
C TYR A 37 -62.03 -11.88 42.63
N LEU A 38 -61.08 -12.18 41.73
CA LEU A 38 -60.66 -13.53 41.41
C LEU A 38 -59.65 -14.00 42.47
N ARG A 39 -60.08 -14.92 43.34
CA ARG A 39 -59.29 -15.38 44.50
C ARG A 39 -58.48 -16.62 44.22
N SER A 40 -59.00 -17.52 43.41
CA SER A 40 -58.27 -18.71 42.98
C SER A 40 -58.84 -19.29 41.69
N ILE A 41 -58.02 -20.05 40.99
CA ILE A 41 -58.45 -20.95 39.92
C ILE A 41 -57.85 -22.34 40.13
N ARG A 42 -58.59 -23.38 39.77
CA ARG A 42 -58.12 -24.77 39.83
C ARG A 42 -58.28 -25.44 38.46
N TRP A 43 -57.17 -25.84 37.87
CA TRP A 43 -57.14 -26.59 36.62
C TRP A 43 -57.11 -28.09 36.90
N ASN A 44 -57.77 -28.90 36.09
CA ASN A 44 -57.79 -30.35 36.19
C ASN A 44 -57.04 -30.96 34.99
N GLN A 45 -55.91 -31.60 35.22
CA GLN A 45 -55.19 -32.32 34.18
C GLN A 45 -55.88 -33.67 33.98
N THR A 46 -56.52 -33.86 32.82
CA THR A 46 -57.32 -35.06 32.50
C THR A 46 -56.66 -35.96 31.46
N GLY A 47 -55.55 -35.52 30.90
CA GLY A 47 -54.71 -36.32 30.01
C GLY A 47 -53.97 -37.45 30.74
N SER A 48 -53.22 -38.26 29.99
CA SER A 48 -52.45 -39.38 30.55
C SER A 48 -51.04 -39.01 31.05
N ALA A 49 -50.56 -37.78 30.82
CA ALA A 49 -49.28 -37.29 31.32
C ALA A 49 -49.23 -37.29 32.86
N ALA A 50 -48.10 -37.75 33.42
CA ALA A 50 -47.83 -37.69 34.85
C ALA A 50 -47.28 -36.30 35.23
N PRO A 51 -47.30 -35.91 36.52
CA PRO A 51 -46.69 -34.66 36.96
C PRO A 51 -45.21 -34.51 36.59
N SER A 52 -44.46 -35.62 36.55
CA SER A 52 -43.05 -35.62 36.15
C SER A 52 -42.83 -35.33 34.66
N ASP A 53 -43.88 -35.43 33.84
CA ASP A 53 -43.81 -35.13 32.40
C ASP A 53 -43.94 -33.62 32.12
N LEU A 54 -44.28 -32.83 33.14
CA LEU A 54 -44.53 -31.40 33.07
C LEU A 54 -43.63 -30.65 34.06
N ALA A 55 -43.13 -29.49 33.65
CA ALA A 55 -42.38 -28.61 34.53
C ALA A 55 -42.86 -27.16 34.42
N ASN A 56 -42.51 -26.34 35.41
CA ASN A 56 -42.74 -24.89 35.39
C ASN A 56 -44.19 -24.46 35.11
N LEU A 57 -45.16 -25.27 35.57
CA LEU A 57 -46.58 -24.98 35.40
C LEU A 57 -47.00 -23.76 36.22
N THR A 58 -47.50 -22.73 35.53
CA THR A 58 -47.97 -21.47 36.12
C THR A 58 -49.30 -21.05 35.51
N THR A 59 -50.14 -20.40 36.31
CA THR A 59 -51.31 -19.69 35.79
C THR A 59 -50.90 -18.27 35.46
N VAL A 60 -51.17 -17.83 34.23
CA VAL A 60 -50.86 -16.49 33.74
C VAL A 60 -52.15 -15.70 33.62
N VAL A 61 -52.19 -14.50 34.21
CA VAL A 61 -53.30 -13.54 34.09
C VAL A 61 -52.74 -12.20 33.68
N ASP A 62 -53.22 -11.65 32.55
CA ASP A 62 -52.74 -10.39 31.96
C ASP A 62 -51.21 -10.30 31.85
N GLY A 63 -50.55 -11.41 31.50
CA GLY A 63 -49.09 -11.51 31.35
C GLY A 63 -48.30 -11.75 32.64
N VAL A 64 -48.94 -11.76 33.81
CA VAL A 64 -48.30 -12.05 35.10
C VAL A 64 -48.45 -13.52 35.45
N SER A 65 -47.33 -14.20 35.73
CA SER A 65 -47.30 -15.60 36.16
C SER A 65 -47.51 -15.76 37.67
N TYR A 66 -48.38 -16.70 38.03
CA TYR A 66 -48.66 -17.12 39.40
C TYR A 66 -48.38 -18.62 39.52
N SER A 67 -47.70 -19.01 40.60
CA SER A 67 -47.36 -20.41 40.86
C SER A 67 -48.61 -21.26 41.02
N THR A 68 -48.56 -22.48 40.48
CA THR A 68 -49.58 -23.51 40.71
C THR A 68 -49.12 -24.45 41.81
N VAL A 69 -50.05 -24.95 42.61
CA VAL A 69 -49.84 -25.98 43.61
C VAL A 69 -50.59 -27.23 43.15
N ILE A 70 -49.87 -28.32 42.97
CA ILE A 70 -50.47 -29.60 42.62
C ILE A 70 -51.13 -30.22 43.85
N SER A 71 -52.32 -30.77 43.65
CA SER A 71 -53.06 -31.54 44.65
C SER A 71 -52.44 -32.92 44.88
N SER A 72 -52.77 -33.55 46.01
CA SER A 72 -52.20 -34.84 46.42
C SER A 72 -52.55 -36.00 45.48
N ASP A 73 -53.67 -35.91 44.76
CA ASP A 73 -54.07 -36.89 43.75
C ASP A 73 -53.41 -36.66 42.39
N SER A 74 -52.57 -35.62 42.28
CA SER A 74 -51.83 -35.22 41.08
C SER A 74 -52.70 -34.76 39.89
N LYS A 75 -54.01 -34.56 40.09
CA LYS A 75 -54.92 -34.18 39.01
C LYS A 75 -55.18 -32.69 38.95
N TYR A 76 -55.29 -32.03 40.10
CA TYR A 76 -55.61 -30.61 40.15
C TYR A 76 -54.39 -29.73 40.38
N TYR A 77 -54.31 -28.62 39.65
CA TYR A 77 -53.30 -27.58 39.72
C TYR A 77 -53.97 -26.27 40.12
N SER A 78 -53.80 -25.87 41.37
CA SER A 78 -54.50 -24.74 41.98
C SER A 78 -53.60 -23.52 42.08
N THR A 79 -54.12 -22.37 41.68
CA THR A 79 -53.47 -21.07 41.85
C THR A 79 -54.31 -20.24 42.80
N VAL A 80 -53.73 -19.82 43.92
CA VAL A 80 -54.34 -18.84 44.83
C VAL A 80 -53.71 -17.48 44.54
N PHE A 81 -54.54 -16.49 44.23
CA PHE A 81 -54.06 -15.15 43.93
C PHE A 81 -53.82 -14.36 45.23
N PRO A 82 -52.82 -13.46 45.27
CA PRO A 82 -52.52 -12.66 46.46
C PRO A 82 -53.74 -11.91 47.01
N ALA A 83 -53.88 -11.84 48.34
CA ALA A 83 -55.01 -11.19 48.99
C ALA A 83 -55.11 -9.70 48.58
N PRO A 84 -56.31 -9.16 48.30
CA PRO A 84 -57.64 -9.77 48.42
C PRO A 84 -58.10 -10.65 47.23
N GLY A 85 -57.29 -10.80 46.19
CA GLY A 85 -57.60 -11.43 44.90
C GLY A 85 -57.32 -10.45 43.74
N LEU A 86 -57.33 -10.94 42.49
CA LEU A 86 -57.16 -10.07 41.32
C LEU A 86 -58.47 -9.34 41.01
N LEU A 87 -58.43 -8.01 41.00
CA LEU A 87 -59.60 -7.17 40.71
C LEU A 87 -60.00 -7.28 39.23
N ILE A 88 -61.25 -7.61 38.97
CA ILE A 88 -61.93 -7.53 37.68
C ILE A 88 -62.99 -6.44 37.81
N VAL A 89 -62.75 -5.28 37.21
CA VAL A 89 -63.70 -4.16 37.23
C VAL A 89 -65.00 -4.58 36.54
N LYS A 90 -66.14 -4.11 37.03
CA LYS A 90 -67.45 -4.38 36.41
C LYS A 90 -67.42 -4.15 34.89
N GLY A 91 -67.94 -5.12 34.11
CA GLY A 91 -67.91 -5.11 32.65
C GLY A 91 -66.54 -5.41 32.00
N ALA A 92 -65.44 -5.44 32.75
CA ALA A 92 -64.12 -5.81 32.22
C ALA A 92 -63.89 -7.33 32.24
N SER A 93 -62.90 -7.80 31.48
CA SER A 93 -62.53 -9.21 31.39
C SER A 93 -61.05 -9.45 31.71
N LYS A 94 -60.73 -10.64 32.19
CA LYS A 94 -59.36 -11.15 32.29
C LYS A 94 -59.25 -12.52 31.61
N ASP A 95 -58.15 -12.74 30.91
CA ASP A 95 -57.76 -14.06 30.40
C ASP A 95 -56.88 -14.76 31.42
N ILE A 96 -57.18 -16.02 31.70
CA ILE A 96 -56.50 -16.85 32.70
C ILE A 96 -56.01 -18.09 31.96
N THR A 97 -54.69 -18.27 31.87
CA THR A 97 -54.05 -19.31 31.04
C THR A 97 -53.17 -20.21 31.88
N ILE A 98 -53.24 -21.53 31.71
CA ILE A 98 -52.26 -22.47 32.27
C ILE A 98 -51.15 -22.72 31.25
N LYS A 99 -49.90 -22.48 31.66
CA LYS A 99 -48.70 -22.54 30.82
C LYS A 99 -47.61 -23.35 31.52
N GLY A 100 -46.82 -24.13 30.78
CA GLY A 100 -45.67 -24.85 31.31
C GLY A 100 -44.85 -25.58 30.26
N ASP A 101 -43.88 -26.37 30.71
CA ASP A 101 -42.94 -27.09 29.85
C ASP A 101 -43.36 -28.57 29.73
N ILE A 102 -43.15 -29.16 28.56
CA ILE A 102 -43.31 -30.58 28.29
C ILE A 102 -41.91 -31.22 28.41
N VAL A 103 -41.62 -31.84 29.54
CA VAL A 103 -40.28 -32.41 29.82
C VAL A 103 -40.22 -33.92 29.67
N GLY A 104 -41.36 -34.58 29.49
CA GLY A 104 -41.46 -36.03 29.31
C GLY A 104 -42.82 -36.46 28.77
N GLY A 105 -43.15 -37.75 28.94
CA GLY A 105 -44.49 -38.27 28.64
C GLY A 105 -44.79 -38.52 27.17
N SER A 106 -43.80 -38.76 26.31
CA SER A 106 -44.05 -39.11 24.90
C SER A 106 -45.03 -40.29 24.77
N GLY A 107 -46.01 -40.15 23.89
CA GLY A 107 -47.16 -41.05 23.73
C GLY A 107 -48.33 -40.75 24.67
N ARG A 108 -48.16 -39.84 25.64
CA ARG A 108 -49.21 -39.41 26.58
C ARG A 108 -49.87 -38.12 26.12
N THR A 109 -51.02 -37.82 26.70
CA THR A 109 -51.80 -36.63 26.42
C THR A 109 -51.79 -35.67 27.59
N ILE A 110 -51.87 -34.37 27.32
CA ILE A 110 -52.03 -33.30 28.30
C ILE A 110 -53.29 -32.52 27.93
N ALA A 111 -54.24 -32.43 28.84
CA ALA A 111 -55.44 -31.61 28.69
C ALA A 111 -55.72 -30.96 30.04
N PHE A 112 -55.86 -29.63 30.08
CA PHE A 112 -56.10 -28.88 31.30
C PHE A 112 -57.50 -28.28 31.29
N ASP A 113 -58.39 -28.92 32.02
CA ASP A 113 -59.80 -28.60 32.07
C ASP A 113 -60.11 -27.68 33.26
N LEU A 114 -61.31 -27.11 33.26
CA LEU A 114 -61.97 -26.72 34.51
C LEU A 114 -63.05 -27.75 34.81
N ALA A 115 -62.86 -28.52 35.88
CA ALA A 115 -63.77 -29.59 36.21
C ALA A 115 -65.14 -29.00 36.57
N LYS A 116 -65.17 -27.98 37.43
CA LYS A 116 -66.42 -27.38 37.93
C LYS A 116 -66.41 -25.87 37.76
N ARG A 117 -67.59 -25.26 37.62
CA ARG A 117 -67.75 -23.78 37.66
C ARG A 117 -67.15 -23.13 38.90
N ILE A 118 -67.23 -23.81 40.03
CA ILE A 118 -66.69 -23.37 41.31
C ILE A 118 -65.16 -23.52 41.41
N ASP A 119 -64.50 -24.11 40.40
CA ASP A 119 -63.04 -24.10 40.31
C ASP A 119 -62.49 -22.70 39.99
N ILE A 120 -63.35 -21.75 39.61
CA ILE A 120 -63.05 -20.33 39.57
C ILE A 120 -63.71 -19.67 40.79
N ASN A 121 -62.90 -19.21 41.74
CA ASN A 121 -63.38 -18.55 42.94
C ASN A 121 -63.48 -17.03 42.71
N LEU A 122 -64.72 -16.55 42.55
CA LEU A 122 -65.04 -15.14 42.34
C LEU A 122 -65.84 -14.62 43.52
N VAL A 123 -65.45 -13.46 44.07
CA VAL A 123 -66.12 -12.81 45.20
C VAL A 123 -66.39 -11.35 44.88
N GLY A 124 -67.63 -10.88 45.07
CA GLY A 124 -68.00 -9.48 44.90
C GLY A 124 -67.20 -8.58 45.83
N LYS A 125 -66.66 -7.48 45.30
CA LYS A 125 -65.85 -6.53 46.07
C LYS A 125 -66.67 -5.78 47.11
N ASP A 126 -67.90 -5.39 46.77
CA ASP A 126 -68.70 -4.47 47.58
C ASP A 126 -69.49 -5.24 48.66
N HIS A 127 -69.98 -6.43 48.32
CA HIS A 127 -70.83 -7.22 49.23
C HIS A 127 -70.16 -8.48 49.80
N GLY A 128 -68.99 -8.86 49.29
CA GLY A 128 -68.24 -10.02 49.79
C GLY A 128 -68.86 -11.39 49.51
N TYR A 129 -69.95 -11.46 48.73
CA TYR A 129 -70.59 -12.73 48.34
C TYR A 129 -69.81 -13.43 47.23
N GLY A 130 -69.65 -14.75 47.37
CA GLY A 130 -69.14 -15.60 46.30
C GLY A 130 -70.15 -15.70 45.16
N THR A 131 -69.68 -15.69 43.92
CA THR A 131 -70.52 -15.92 42.74
C THR A 131 -70.02 -17.13 41.95
N THR A 132 -70.97 -17.90 41.44
CA THR A 132 -70.67 -19.02 40.54
C THR A 132 -70.86 -18.53 39.11
N PRO A 133 -69.88 -18.78 38.21
CA PRO A 133 -70.07 -18.53 36.79
C PRO A 133 -71.40 -19.10 36.25
N PRO A 134 -72.04 -18.45 35.26
CA PRO A 134 -73.27 -18.97 34.68
C PRO A 134 -73.01 -20.33 34.00
N GLN A 135 -74.02 -21.22 34.06
CA GLN A 135 -73.99 -22.47 33.32
C GLN A 135 -74.17 -22.21 31.82
N THR A 136 -73.54 -23.04 30.99
CA THR A 136 -73.74 -23.05 29.54
C THR A 136 -75.14 -23.56 29.22
N THR A 137 -75.95 -22.82 28.46
CA THR A 137 -77.32 -23.23 28.09
C THR A 137 -77.40 -23.63 26.61
N GLY A 138 -78.39 -24.47 26.27
CA GLY A 138 -78.48 -25.35 25.08
C GLY A 138 -78.33 -24.78 23.66
N ASN A 139 -77.95 -23.51 23.46
CA ASN A 139 -77.53 -22.94 22.18
C ASN A 139 -76.12 -22.30 22.21
N SER A 140 -75.43 -22.40 23.35
CA SER A 140 -74.08 -21.86 23.62
C SER A 140 -73.06 -22.94 24.00
N ASN A 141 -73.48 -24.23 23.93
CA ASN A 141 -72.55 -25.36 23.96
C ASN A 141 -71.73 -25.34 22.66
N ASN A 142 -70.49 -24.87 22.75
CA ASN A 142 -69.57 -24.83 21.61
C ASN A 142 -68.79 -26.15 21.44
N CYS A 143 -69.07 -27.17 22.26
CA CYS A 143 -68.53 -28.51 22.04
C CYS A 143 -69.36 -29.21 20.94
N GLY A 144 -68.97 -29.01 19.68
CA GLY A 144 -69.35 -29.96 18.63
C GLY A 144 -68.86 -31.37 19.00
N ALA A 145 -69.35 -32.42 18.33
CA ALA A 145 -69.02 -33.83 18.62
C ALA A 145 -67.53 -34.23 18.44
N THR A 146 -66.60 -33.28 18.42
CA THR A 146 -65.17 -33.46 18.20
C THR A 146 -64.42 -33.45 19.54
N THR A 147 -63.96 -34.62 19.96
CA THR A 147 -63.10 -34.78 21.14
C THR A 147 -61.79 -34.00 20.99
N GLY A 148 -61.33 -33.34 22.06
CA GLY A 148 -60.05 -32.61 22.11
C GLY A 148 -60.06 -31.18 21.55
N THR A 149 -61.23 -30.56 21.44
CA THR A 149 -61.39 -29.14 21.09
C THR A 149 -61.77 -28.35 22.32
N SER A 150 -61.16 -27.19 22.55
CA SER A 150 -61.45 -26.44 23.78
C SER A 150 -62.83 -25.78 23.75
N CYS A 151 -63.67 -26.07 24.74
CA CYS A 151 -65.06 -25.60 24.76
C CYS A 151 -65.69 -25.65 26.16
N PHE A 152 -66.76 -24.86 26.37
CA PHE A 152 -67.59 -24.94 27.57
C PHE A 152 -68.72 -25.94 27.38
N THR A 153 -68.92 -26.83 28.35
CA THR A 153 -69.95 -27.87 28.34
C THR A 153 -71.19 -27.45 29.15
N THR A 154 -72.30 -28.16 28.97
CA THR A 154 -73.53 -27.98 29.78
C THR A 154 -73.52 -28.78 31.09
N THR A 155 -72.48 -29.58 31.32
CA THR A 155 -72.30 -30.44 32.48
C THR A 155 -71.09 -29.97 33.29
N GLU A 156 -70.88 -30.54 34.47
CA GLU A 156 -69.61 -30.40 35.19
C GLU A 156 -68.78 -31.67 34.94
N ASP A 157 -67.49 -31.63 35.27
CA ASP A 157 -66.49 -32.70 35.15
C ASP A 157 -66.26 -33.23 33.70
N PRO A 158 -65.80 -32.39 32.74
CA PRO A 158 -65.42 -30.99 32.92
C PRO A 158 -66.49 -30.00 32.44
N TRP A 159 -66.54 -28.83 33.09
CA TRP A 159 -67.32 -27.68 32.63
C TRP A 159 -66.61 -26.88 31.53
N TYR A 160 -65.27 -26.83 31.56
CA TYR A 160 -64.46 -26.38 30.43
C TYR A 160 -63.52 -27.50 30.03
N ASP A 161 -63.73 -28.06 28.84
CA ASP A 161 -62.88 -29.07 28.23
C ASP A 161 -61.74 -28.35 27.49
N GLY A 162 -60.49 -28.68 27.81
CA GLY A 162 -59.29 -28.07 27.23
C GLY A 162 -58.79 -28.80 25.99
N ALA A 163 -58.03 -28.12 25.14
CA ALA A 163 -57.38 -28.76 23.99
C ALA A 163 -56.42 -29.87 24.43
N VAL A 164 -56.47 -31.01 23.73
CA VAL A 164 -55.59 -32.15 24.00
C VAL A 164 -54.24 -31.96 23.29
N VAL A 165 -53.15 -31.99 24.05
CA VAL A 165 -51.78 -32.02 23.52
C VAL A 165 -51.25 -33.44 23.58
N THR A 166 -50.96 -34.04 22.42
CA THR A 166 -50.26 -35.33 22.36
C THR A 166 -48.76 -35.09 22.38
N VAL A 167 -48.04 -35.74 23.29
CA VAL A 167 -46.59 -35.63 23.36
C VAL A 167 -45.92 -36.63 22.41
N SER A 168 -44.97 -36.20 21.60
CA SER A 168 -44.18 -37.07 20.71
C SER A 168 -42.68 -37.08 21.07
N ALA A 169 -41.93 -38.04 20.54
CA ALA A 169 -40.52 -38.26 20.86
C ALA A 169 -39.58 -37.34 20.06
N GLY A 170 -38.35 -37.13 20.53
CA GLY A 170 -37.36 -36.34 19.79
C GLY A 170 -37.13 -36.82 18.34
N THR A 171 -36.58 -35.95 17.50
CA THR A 171 -36.27 -36.27 16.09
C THR A 171 -34.76 -36.20 15.83
N MET A 172 -34.27 -37.08 14.95
CA MET A 172 -32.87 -37.10 14.49
C MET A 172 -32.85 -37.05 12.97
N ASN A 173 -32.18 -36.04 12.41
CA ASN A 173 -31.97 -35.91 10.97
C ASN A 173 -30.47 -35.86 10.67
N VAL A 174 -30.01 -36.66 9.71
CA VAL A 174 -28.62 -36.69 9.26
C VAL A 174 -28.52 -36.22 7.82
N SER A 175 -27.52 -35.40 7.51
CA SER A 175 -27.22 -34.95 6.16
C SER A 175 -25.72 -35.01 5.88
N SER A 176 -25.32 -34.98 4.60
CA SER A 176 -23.91 -34.88 4.25
C SER A 176 -23.33 -33.51 4.66
N TRP A 177 -22.04 -33.50 4.99
CA TRP A 177 -21.27 -32.29 5.33
C TRP A 177 -20.04 -32.18 4.43
N SER A 178 -20.26 -32.00 3.13
CA SER A 178 -19.20 -31.87 2.12
C SER A 178 -18.28 -30.66 2.34
N ALA A 179 -18.76 -29.60 3.00
CA ALA A 179 -17.92 -28.45 3.35
C ALA A 179 -16.87 -28.81 4.43
N GLY A 180 -17.14 -29.79 5.29
CA GLY A 180 -16.20 -30.24 6.33
C GLY A 180 -15.19 -31.27 5.85
N VAL A 181 -15.53 -32.01 4.78
CA VAL A 181 -14.70 -32.98 4.09
C VAL A 181 -14.97 -32.85 2.59
N PRO A 182 -14.34 -31.87 1.90
CA PRO A 182 -14.49 -31.71 0.45
C PRO A 182 -13.78 -32.84 -0.30
N SER A 183 -14.02 -32.95 -1.60
CA SER A 183 -13.25 -33.87 -2.45
C SER A 183 -11.79 -33.43 -2.52
N ALA A 184 -10.87 -34.35 -2.25
CA ALA A 184 -9.44 -34.08 -2.26
C ALA A 184 -8.64 -35.31 -2.69
N ASN A 185 -7.35 -35.09 -2.96
CA ASN A 185 -6.39 -36.17 -3.08
C ASN A 185 -6.02 -36.70 -1.68
N ILE A 186 -6.01 -38.02 -1.53
CA ILE A 186 -5.61 -38.72 -0.33
C ILE A 186 -4.50 -39.71 -0.64
N ALA A 187 -3.57 -39.90 0.28
CA ALA A 187 -2.49 -40.87 0.14
C ALA A 187 -2.89 -42.22 0.74
N GLU A 188 -2.36 -43.28 0.15
CA GLU A 188 -2.38 -44.63 0.72
C GLU A 188 -1.45 -44.76 1.92
N GLY A 189 -1.70 -45.74 2.78
CA GLY A 189 -0.90 -46.04 3.96
C GLY A 189 -1.00 -45.03 5.11
N VAL A 190 -1.68 -43.90 4.90
CA VAL A 190 -1.87 -42.85 5.92
C VAL A 190 -3.11 -43.13 6.77
N SER A 191 -2.95 -43.10 8.10
CA SER A 191 -4.07 -43.25 9.04
C SER A 191 -4.88 -41.97 9.20
N ASP A 192 -6.14 -42.13 9.64
CA ASP A 192 -7.05 -41.04 9.99
C ASP A 192 -7.29 -40.02 8.85
N VAL A 193 -7.23 -40.49 7.60
CA VAL A 193 -7.59 -39.70 6.42
C VAL A 193 -9.10 -39.50 6.38
N PRO A 194 -9.61 -38.25 6.29
CA PRO A 194 -11.04 -38.00 6.15
C PRO A 194 -11.61 -38.56 4.84
N ILE A 195 -12.64 -39.41 4.94
CA ILE A 195 -13.31 -40.04 3.79
C ILE A 195 -14.77 -39.63 3.62
N ALA A 196 -15.42 -39.10 4.67
CA ALA A 196 -16.74 -38.45 4.57
C ALA A 196 -17.00 -37.53 5.77
N GLY A 197 -17.95 -36.60 5.61
CA GLY A 197 -18.48 -35.75 6.68
C GLY A 197 -20.00 -35.81 6.74
N PHE A 198 -20.57 -35.77 7.95
CA PHE A 198 -22.02 -35.78 8.18
C PHE A 198 -22.41 -34.74 9.25
N THR A 199 -23.64 -34.25 9.15
CA THR A 199 -24.30 -33.38 10.14
C THR A 199 -25.44 -34.15 10.78
N VAL A 200 -25.55 -34.14 12.10
CA VAL A 200 -26.60 -34.79 12.89
C VAL A 200 -27.38 -33.71 13.64
N ASP A 201 -28.62 -33.44 13.24
CA ASP A 201 -29.54 -32.48 13.87
C ASP A 201 -30.54 -33.21 14.77
N VAL A 202 -30.46 -32.94 16.08
CA VAL A 202 -31.28 -33.56 17.12
C VAL A 202 -32.21 -32.52 17.75
N LYS A 203 -33.51 -32.80 17.78
CA LYS A 203 -34.53 -31.91 18.36
C LYS A 203 -35.36 -32.61 19.41
N GLY A 204 -35.79 -31.84 20.41
CA GLY A 204 -36.64 -32.28 21.52
C GLY A 204 -35.86 -32.77 22.72
N GLU A 205 -35.13 -33.88 22.57
CA GLU A 205 -34.32 -34.48 23.64
C GLU A 205 -32.98 -34.99 23.09
N GLY A 206 -32.00 -35.27 23.97
CA GLY A 206 -30.79 -35.99 23.56
C GLY A 206 -31.14 -37.39 23.05
N ILE A 207 -30.39 -37.90 22.07
CA ILE A 207 -30.66 -39.19 21.43
C ILE A 207 -29.41 -40.05 21.49
N SER A 208 -29.55 -41.22 22.11
CA SER A 208 -28.54 -42.27 22.14
C SER A 208 -28.66 -43.19 20.93
N VAL A 209 -27.54 -43.55 20.32
CA VAL A 209 -27.43 -44.47 19.17
C VAL A 209 -26.49 -45.60 19.60
N GLY A 210 -26.92 -46.85 19.48
CA GLY A 210 -26.10 -48.00 19.91
C GLY A 210 -25.15 -48.50 18.84
N SER A 211 -25.51 -48.38 17.56
CA SER A 211 -24.64 -48.77 16.45
C SER A 211 -24.97 -47.94 15.21
N MET A 212 -23.94 -47.64 14.41
CA MET A 212 -24.06 -46.94 13.13
C MET A 212 -23.33 -47.74 12.05
N ILE A 213 -24.01 -47.97 10.93
CA ILE A 213 -23.44 -48.63 9.75
C ILE A 213 -23.12 -47.58 8.70
N PHE A 214 -21.89 -47.62 8.19
CA PHE A 214 -21.45 -46.82 7.05
C PHE A 214 -21.09 -47.74 5.89
N GLY A 215 -21.57 -47.42 4.69
CA GLY A 215 -21.14 -48.04 3.45
C GLY A 215 -19.87 -47.36 2.93
N VAL A 216 -18.96 -48.14 2.37
CA VAL A 216 -17.72 -47.65 1.74
C VAL A 216 -17.65 -48.20 0.33
N GLY A 217 -17.83 -47.32 -0.65
CA GLY A 217 -17.64 -47.60 -2.06
C GLY A 217 -16.23 -47.25 -2.49
N VAL A 218 -15.63 -48.09 -3.32
CA VAL A 218 -14.30 -47.88 -3.90
C VAL A 218 -14.29 -48.23 -5.39
N THR A 219 -13.40 -47.60 -6.15
CA THR A 219 -13.19 -47.91 -7.58
C THR A 219 -11.74 -48.23 -7.87
N GLY A 220 -11.50 -49.00 -8.94
CA GLY A 220 -10.16 -49.31 -9.41
C GLY A 220 -9.57 -50.54 -8.72
N THR A 221 -8.35 -50.45 -8.22
CA THR A 221 -7.63 -51.59 -7.62
C THR A 221 -7.80 -51.72 -6.11
N VAL A 222 -8.18 -50.65 -5.41
CA VAL A 222 -8.55 -50.71 -3.98
C VAL A 222 -9.71 -51.68 -3.78
N ALA A 223 -9.49 -52.70 -2.96
CA ALA A 223 -10.57 -53.50 -2.41
C ALA A 223 -11.25 -52.73 -1.27
N SER A 224 -12.57 -52.82 -1.14
CA SER A 224 -13.29 -52.18 -0.04
C SER A 224 -12.84 -52.68 1.34
N GLY A 225 -12.36 -53.93 1.42
CA GLY A 225 -11.71 -54.49 2.62
C GLY A 225 -10.27 -54.02 2.84
N GLY A 226 -9.72 -53.18 1.98
CA GLY A 226 -8.47 -52.45 2.18
C GLY A 226 -8.69 -51.02 2.70
N ILE A 227 -9.85 -50.77 3.31
CA ILE A 227 -10.13 -49.54 4.05
C ILE A 227 -10.22 -49.91 5.52
N ASP A 228 -9.15 -49.62 6.25
CA ASP A 228 -8.94 -50.08 7.62
C ASP A 228 -9.09 -48.96 8.64
N SER A 229 -9.19 -49.34 9.92
CA SER A 229 -9.12 -48.45 11.07
C SER A 229 -10.11 -47.27 11.00
N VAL A 230 -11.33 -47.53 10.55
CA VAL A 230 -12.34 -46.48 10.38
C VAL A 230 -12.82 -45.99 11.75
N LYS A 231 -12.77 -44.68 11.94
CA LYS A 231 -13.26 -43.99 13.15
C LYS A 231 -14.30 -42.94 12.79
N LEU A 232 -15.23 -42.71 13.70
CA LEU A 232 -16.06 -41.52 13.71
C LEU A 232 -15.46 -40.51 14.67
N ILE A 233 -15.13 -39.31 14.20
CA ILE A 233 -14.61 -38.21 15.02
C ILE A 233 -15.57 -37.02 14.97
N ASP A 234 -15.59 -36.20 16.02
CA ASP A 234 -16.30 -34.92 15.99
C ASP A 234 -15.50 -33.83 15.24
N GLU A 235 -16.08 -32.63 15.12
CA GLU A 235 -15.44 -31.49 14.46
C GLU A 235 -14.13 -31.03 15.11
N THR A 236 -13.89 -31.39 16.38
CA THR A 236 -12.67 -31.06 17.13
C THR A 236 -11.57 -32.12 16.97
N GLY A 237 -11.89 -33.26 16.33
CA GLY A 237 -10.98 -34.38 16.14
C GLY A 237 -11.07 -35.45 17.22
N LYS A 238 -11.99 -35.33 18.18
CA LYS A 238 -12.18 -36.33 19.24
C LYS A 238 -12.88 -37.57 18.66
N THR A 239 -12.32 -38.76 18.92
CA THR A 239 -12.94 -40.03 18.54
C THR A 239 -14.22 -40.28 19.32
N LEU A 240 -15.32 -40.50 18.60
CA LEU A 240 -16.63 -40.87 19.11
C LEU A 240 -16.89 -42.38 19.02
N ALA A 241 -16.37 -43.04 17.96
CA ALA A 241 -16.47 -44.48 17.76
C ALA A 241 -15.34 -45.04 16.87
N GLY A 242 -15.15 -46.37 16.92
CA GLY A 242 -14.07 -47.08 16.23
C GLY A 242 -12.77 -47.16 17.06
N PRO A 243 -11.65 -47.62 16.47
CA PRO A 243 -11.49 -48.03 15.08
C PRO A 243 -12.18 -49.37 14.76
N THR A 244 -12.66 -49.53 13.53
CA THR A 244 -13.17 -50.81 13.01
C THR A 244 -12.88 -50.89 11.51
N ASP A 245 -12.52 -52.07 11.02
CA ASP A 245 -12.18 -52.27 9.61
C ASP A 245 -13.43 -52.48 8.75
N VAL A 246 -13.35 -52.12 7.46
CA VAL A 246 -14.44 -52.34 6.53
C VAL A 246 -14.53 -53.82 6.17
N THR A 247 -15.72 -54.40 6.31
CA THR A 247 -16.03 -55.74 5.80
C THR A 247 -16.49 -55.62 4.35
N GLN A 248 -15.79 -56.26 3.43
CA GLN A 248 -16.22 -56.33 2.04
C GLN A 248 -17.53 -57.14 1.92
N ILE A 249 -18.50 -56.59 1.18
CA ILE A 249 -19.78 -57.25 0.87
C ILE A 249 -19.80 -57.74 -0.57
N THR A 250 -19.37 -56.89 -1.50
CA THR A 250 -19.19 -57.20 -2.93
C THR A 250 -17.96 -56.48 -3.47
N THR A 251 -17.50 -56.84 -4.66
CA THR A 251 -16.41 -56.11 -5.32
C THR A 251 -16.77 -54.62 -5.44
N GLY A 252 -15.88 -53.74 -4.97
CA GLY A 252 -16.08 -52.28 -4.98
C GLY A 252 -16.97 -51.71 -3.87
N TYR A 253 -17.51 -52.55 -2.96
CA TYR A 253 -18.36 -52.07 -1.88
C TYR A 253 -18.21 -52.87 -0.58
N GLY A 254 -18.16 -52.19 0.56
CA GLY A 254 -18.09 -52.80 1.89
C GLY A 254 -18.88 -51.99 2.90
N THR A 255 -18.99 -52.52 4.11
CA THR A 255 -19.61 -51.81 5.23
C THR A 255 -18.73 -51.85 6.46
N VAL A 256 -18.81 -50.79 7.28
CA VAL A 256 -18.24 -50.75 8.62
C VAL A 256 -19.34 -50.50 9.62
N THR A 257 -19.36 -51.28 10.70
CA THR A 257 -20.32 -51.16 11.79
C THR A 257 -19.60 -50.63 13.02
N LEU A 258 -19.93 -49.41 13.43
CA LEU A 258 -19.41 -48.80 14.64
C LEU A 258 -20.40 -49.05 15.78
N SER A 259 -20.08 -49.96 16.70
CA SER A 259 -20.97 -50.43 17.78
C SER A 259 -20.80 -49.70 19.12
N ASN A 260 -20.05 -48.61 19.16
CA ASN A 260 -19.96 -47.78 20.36
C ASN A 260 -21.28 -47.01 20.55
N SER A 261 -21.82 -47.01 21.77
CA SER A 261 -22.99 -46.18 22.08
C SER A 261 -22.60 -44.70 22.17
N ILE A 262 -23.25 -43.85 21.36
CA ILE A 262 -23.03 -42.41 21.32
C ILE A 262 -24.33 -41.69 21.67
N THR A 263 -24.26 -40.70 22.56
CA THR A 263 -25.38 -39.78 22.83
C THR A 263 -25.14 -38.45 22.13
N PHE A 264 -25.99 -38.13 21.15
CA PHE A 264 -26.05 -36.82 20.52
C PHE A 264 -27.00 -35.93 21.32
N LYS A 265 -26.49 -34.79 21.81
CA LYS A 265 -27.31 -33.79 22.51
C LYS A 265 -28.17 -33.00 21.51
N THR A 266 -29.19 -32.31 22.01
CA THR A 266 -30.03 -31.43 21.18
C THR A 266 -29.19 -30.37 20.48
N GLY A 267 -29.59 -30.03 19.26
CA GLY A 267 -28.83 -29.17 18.35
C GLY A 267 -28.08 -29.96 17.28
N VAL A 268 -27.12 -29.28 16.65
CA VAL A 268 -26.39 -29.81 15.49
C VAL A 268 -25.02 -30.30 15.92
N THR A 269 -24.73 -31.57 15.63
CA THR A 269 -23.39 -32.17 15.78
C THR A 269 -22.79 -32.47 14.41
N LYS A 270 -21.55 -32.04 14.17
CA LYS A 270 -20.81 -32.36 12.95
C LYS A 270 -19.79 -33.47 13.22
N VAL A 271 -19.76 -34.46 12.34
CA VAL A 271 -18.88 -35.62 12.46
C VAL A 271 -18.14 -35.90 11.16
N LYS A 272 -16.95 -36.48 11.26
CA LYS A 272 -16.15 -36.96 10.13
C LYS A 272 -15.89 -38.45 10.29
N LEU A 273 -15.98 -39.16 9.18
CA LEU A 273 -15.49 -40.52 9.06
C LEU A 273 -14.04 -40.45 8.57
N VAL A 274 -13.11 -41.00 9.33
CA VAL A 274 -11.69 -41.08 8.98
C VAL A 274 -11.27 -42.54 8.89
N ALA A 275 -10.33 -42.86 8.00
CA ALA A 275 -9.87 -44.23 7.76
C ALA A 275 -8.40 -44.27 7.33
N LYS A 276 -7.84 -45.48 7.23
CA LYS A 276 -6.58 -45.75 6.54
C LYS A 276 -6.88 -46.44 5.21
N VAL A 277 -6.38 -45.89 4.11
CA VAL A 277 -6.41 -46.57 2.80
C VAL A 277 -5.21 -47.50 2.72
N ASP A 278 -5.44 -48.76 2.34
CA ASP A 278 -4.37 -49.77 2.19
C ASP A 278 -3.34 -49.37 1.12
N THR A 279 -2.12 -49.87 1.26
CA THR A 279 -0.97 -49.60 0.37
C THR A 279 -1.02 -50.31 -1.00
N SER A 280 -2.09 -51.07 -1.28
CA SER A 280 -2.34 -51.64 -2.61
C SER A 280 -3.10 -50.69 -3.54
N ALA A 281 -3.42 -49.48 -3.08
CA ALA A 281 -4.25 -48.54 -3.80
C ALA A 281 -3.52 -47.91 -4.99
N ALA A 282 -4.08 -47.99 -6.19
CA ALA A 282 -3.49 -47.35 -7.35
C ALA A 282 -3.84 -45.85 -7.42
N ASN A 283 -2.99 -45.11 -8.13
CA ASN A 283 -3.28 -43.74 -8.53
C ASN A 283 -4.64 -43.65 -9.25
N ASN A 284 -5.47 -42.71 -8.82
CA ASN A 284 -6.83 -42.43 -9.30
C ASN A 284 -7.91 -43.41 -8.83
N ASP A 285 -7.60 -44.36 -7.94
CA ASP A 285 -8.65 -45.07 -7.22
C ASP A 285 -9.49 -44.08 -6.42
N THR A 286 -10.76 -44.38 -6.17
CA THR A 286 -11.64 -43.47 -5.43
C THR A 286 -12.24 -44.14 -4.21
N VAL A 287 -12.53 -43.34 -3.19
CA VAL A 287 -13.19 -43.77 -1.95
C VAL A 287 -14.36 -42.84 -1.69
N VAL A 288 -15.55 -43.41 -1.46
CA VAL A 288 -16.75 -42.67 -1.05
C VAL A 288 -17.43 -43.40 0.11
N ALA A 289 -17.69 -42.71 1.20
CA ALA A 289 -18.46 -43.27 2.31
C ALA A 289 -19.89 -42.73 2.35
N SER A 290 -20.83 -43.56 2.78
CA SER A 290 -22.25 -43.26 2.87
C SER A 290 -22.88 -43.86 4.13
N THR A 291 -24.07 -43.39 4.50
CA THR A 291 -24.88 -43.97 5.58
C THR A 291 -26.36 -43.87 5.21
N THR A 292 -27.17 -44.81 5.70
CA THR A 292 -28.64 -44.75 5.61
C THR A 292 -29.18 -44.71 7.04
N PRO A 293 -29.33 -43.54 7.67
CA PRO A 293 -29.65 -43.44 9.09
C PRO A 293 -30.90 -44.23 9.51
N GLY A 294 -31.97 -44.18 8.71
CA GLY A 294 -33.24 -44.84 9.05
C GLY A 294 -33.21 -46.37 9.11
N SER A 295 -32.18 -47.02 8.56
CA SER A 295 -32.03 -48.49 8.60
C SER A 295 -30.67 -48.97 9.10
N GLY A 296 -29.62 -48.15 8.95
CA GLY A 296 -28.25 -48.46 9.34
C GLY A 296 -27.89 -48.02 10.75
N TRP A 297 -28.70 -47.19 11.41
CA TRP A 297 -28.49 -46.78 12.80
C TRP A 297 -29.48 -47.54 13.69
N THR A 298 -28.96 -48.27 14.67
CA THR A 298 -29.77 -49.18 15.49
C THR A 298 -29.65 -48.86 16.98
N SER A 299 -30.63 -49.35 17.75
CA SER A 299 -30.80 -49.02 19.18
C SER A 299 -30.87 -47.51 19.42
N VAL A 300 -31.52 -46.78 18.50
CA VAL A 300 -31.68 -45.33 18.58
C VAL A 300 -32.81 -45.01 19.55
N LYS A 301 -32.48 -44.38 20.68
CA LYS A 301 -33.42 -44.08 21.76
C LYS A 301 -33.28 -42.66 22.28
N GLY A 302 -34.42 -42.01 22.55
CA GLY A 302 -34.46 -40.77 23.32
C GLY A 302 -33.86 -40.97 24.72
N GLU A 303 -32.96 -40.09 25.13
CA GLU A 303 -32.23 -40.16 26.40
C GLU A 303 -33.17 -39.96 27.59
N THR A 304 -34.23 -39.15 27.43
CA THR A 304 -35.21 -38.86 28.47
C THR A 304 -36.41 -39.80 28.37
N THR A 305 -36.91 -40.05 27.16
CA THR A 305 -38.13 -40.84 26.95
C THR A 305 -37.90 -42.35 26.88
N GLY A 306 -36.70 -42.81 26.53
CA GLY A 306 -36.40 -44.23 26.25
C GLY A 306 -37.07 -44.78 24.98
N ASN A 307 -37.83 -43.95 24.27
CA ASN A 307 -38.57 -44.34 23.07
C ASN A 307 -37.64 -44.56 21.89
N THR A 308 -38.01 -45.52 21.06
CA THR A 308 -37.31 -45.75 19.79
C THR A 308 -37.58 -44.59 18.84
N ILE A 309 -36.51 -44.02 18.30
CA ILE A 309 -36.57 -42.95 17.30
C ILE A 309 -36.02 -43.53 16.00
N THR A 310 -36.71 -43.33 14.87
CA THR A 310 -36.18 -43.68 13.56
C THR A 310 -35.47 -42.46 12.97
N PRO A 311 -34.14 -42.48 12.79
CA PRO A 311 -33.44 -41.37 12.17
C PRO A 311 -33.89 -41.15 10.72
N SER A 312 -33.83 -39.91 10.27
CA SER A 312 -34.00 -39.51 8.87
C SER A 312 -32.63 -39.22 8.24
N PRO A 313 -32.43 -39.46 6.92
CA PRO A 313 -33.38 -40.06 5.98
C PRO A 313 -33.37 -41.61 5.98
N SER A 314 -34.37 -42.19 5.33
CA SER A 314 -34.47 -43.64 5.05
C SER A 314 -33.75 -44.06 3.76
N SER A 315 -33.18 -43.11 3.02
CA SER A 315 -32.34 -43.32 1.85
C SER A 315 -30.87 -43.05 2.17
N ALA A 316 -29.97 -43.62 1.38
CA ALA A 316 -28.54 -43.42 1.56
C ALA A 316 -28.15 -41.96 1.28
N ILE A 317 -27.29 -41.42 2.15
CA ILE A 317 -26.60 -40.14 1.97
C ILE A 317 -25.10 -40.41 1.85
N SER A 318 -24.46 -39.81 0.83
CA SER A 318 -23.04 -39.98 0.57
C SER A 318 -22.25 -38.73 0.93
N GLY A 319 -21.02 -38.92 1.41
CA GLY A 319 -20.01 -37.89 1.53
C GLY A 319 -19.37 -37.57 0.17
N SER A 320 -18.38 -36.68 0.21
CA SER A 320 -17.58 -36.32 -0.98
C SER A 320 -16.65 -37.46 -1.39
N THR A 321 -16.54 -37.71 -2.70
CA THR A 321 -15.57 -38.66 -3.26
C THR A 321 -14.15 -38.18 -3.03
N GLN A 322 -13.31 -39.04 -2.47
CA GLN A 322 -11.86 -38.84 -2.35
C GLN A 322 -11.13 -39.59 -3.45
N THR A 323 -10.01 -39.06 -3.93
CA THR A 323 -9.17 -39.69 -4.97
C THR A 323 -7.83 -40.09 -4.37
N VAL A 324 -7.48 -41.36 -4.48
CA VAL A 324 -6.17 -41.86 -4.07
C VAL A 324 -5.11 -41.36 -5.05
N LYS A 325 -4.06 -40.77 -4.50
CA LYS A 325 -2.85 -40.36 -5.22
C LYS A 325 -1.63 -40.73 -4.40
N ALA A 326 -0.60 -41.25 -5.04
CA ALA A 326 0.73 -41.32 -4.47
C ALA A 326 1.28 -39.91 -4.21
N GLY A 327 2.28 -39.81 -3.33
CA GLY A 327 3.04 -38.57 -3.19
C GLY A 327 3.76 -38.23 -4.50
N THR A 328 3.65 -36.98 -4.96
CA THR A 328 4.33 -36.52 -6.18
C THR A 328 4.89 -35.12 -5.97
N LEU A 329 6.04 -34.85 -6.58
CA LEU A 329 6.65 -33.53 -6.56
C LEU A 329 7.30 -33.26 -7.91
N THR A 330 6.98 -32.12 -8.52
CA THR A 330 7.67 -31.65 -9.72
C THR A 330 8.57 -30.47 -9.36
N ILE A 331 9.80 -30.45 -9.86
CA ILE A 331 10.79 -29.40 -9.61
C ILE A 331 11.15 -28.73 -10.94
N THR A 332 11.02 -27.41 -10.99
CA THR A 332 11.38 -26.61 -12.17
C THR A 332 12.15 -25.35 -11.76
N VAL A 333 12.93 -24.77 -12.68
CA VAL A 333 13.56 -23.46 -12.50
C VAL A 333 12.79 -22.40 -13.29
N SER A 334 12.55 -21.26 -12.65
CA SER A 334 11.88 -20.10 -13.23
C SER A 334 12.78 -19.37 -14.24
N THR A 335 12.15 -18.69 -15.20
CA THR A 335 12.83 -17.71 -16.07
C THR A 335 13.08 -16.36 -15.37
N LEU A 336 12.67 -16.22 -14.11
CA LEU A 336 12.92 -15.05 -13.28
C LEU A 336 13.95 -15.36 -12.17
N PRO A 337 14.90 -14.45 -11.89
CA PRO A 337 15.13 -13.19 -12.59
C PRO A 337 15.71 -13.42 -14.01
N PRO A 338 15.45 -12.51 -14.98
CA PRO A 338 15.99 -12.66 -16.33
C PRO A 338 17.51 -12.53 -16.34
N ALA A 339 18.14 -13.07 -17.39
CA ALA A 339 19.57 -12.91 -17.64
C ALA A 339 19.96 -11.41 -17.64
N GLN A 340 20.96 -11.06 -16.84
CA GLN A 340 21.38 -9.67 -16.65
C GLN A 340 22.83 -9.58 -16.17
N ASN A 341 23.35 -8.35 -16.13
CA ASN A 341 24.62 -8.07 -15.49
C ASN A 341 24.45 -7.97 -13.96
N VAL A 342 25.38 -8.56 -13.21
CA VAL A 342 25.43 -8.52 -11.75
C VAL A 342 26.77 -7.92 -11.35
N VAL A 343 26.75 -6.93 -10.47
CA VAL A 343 28.00 -6.31 -10.02
C VAL A 343 28.76 -7.29 -9.14
N ALA A 344 30.01 -7.57 -9.51
CA ALA A 344 30.90 -8.38 -8.70
C ALA A 344 30.99 -7.78 -7.29
N GLY A 345 30.89 -8.58 -6.23
CA GLY A 345 30.84 -8.09 -4.84
C GLY A 345 29.44 -8.06 -4.22
N SER A 346 28.37 -8.09 -5.03
CA SER A 346 26.98 -8.14 -4.54
C SER A 346 26.76 -9.27 -3.52
N LYS A 347 26.02 -8.96 -2.46
CA LYS A 347 25.69 -9.89 -1.37
C LYS A 347 24.28 -10.42 -1.52
N GLN A 348 24.09 -11.72 -1.29
CA GLN A 348 22.80 -12.43 -1.34
C GLN A 348 21.96 -12.10 -2.59
N PHE A 349 22.62 -11.97 -3.77
CA PHE A 349 21.95 -11.76 -5.04
C PHE A 349 21.15 -13.00 -5.43
N THR A 350 19.90 -12.82 -5.88
CA THR A 350 19.05 -13.93 -6.34
C THR A 350 19.48 -14.39 -7.74
N PHE A 351 20.12 -15.54 -7.84
CA PHE A 351 20.56 -16.10 -9.13
C PHE A 351 19.47 -16.91 -9.85
N ALA A 352 18.57 -17.55 -9.12
CA ALA A 352 17.48 -18.35 -9.69
C ALA A 352 16.31 -18.47 -8.71
N ASN A 353 15.11 -18.75 -9.24
CA ASN A 353 13.97 -19.18 -8.45
C ASN A 353 13.54 -20.58 -8.87
N TYR A 354 13.21 -21.43 -7.91
CA TYR A 354 12.81 -22.82 -8.12
C TYR A 354 11.36 -23.02 -7.68
N ILE A 355 10.59 -23.75 -8.48
CA ILE A 355 9.19 -24.07 -8.16
C ILE A 355 9.13 -25.55 -7.82
N PHE A 356 8.71 -25.83 -6.59
CA PHE A 356 8.44 -27.15 -6.05
C PHE A 356 6.92 -27.33 -6.03
N ASP A 357 6.40 -28.09 -6.98
CA ASP A 357 4.97 -28.26 -7.22
C ASP A 357 4.47 -29.61 -6.69
N GLY A 358 3.73 -29.55 -5.57
CA GLY A 358 3.04 -30.68 -4.94
C GLY A 358 1.52 -30.66 -5.19
N SER A 359 1.04 -29.91 -6.20
CA SER A 359 -0.40 -29.75 -6.48
C SER A 359 -1.10 -31.09 -6.79
N ALA A 360 -0.40 -32.01 -7.44
CA ALA A 360 -0.90 -33.35 -7.76
C ALA A 360 -0.69 -34.39 -6.65
N SER A 361 -0.02 -34.02 -5.55
CA SER A 361 0.37 -34.96 -4.49
C SER A 361 -0.82 -35.44 -3.66
N GLY A 362 -0.80 -36.70 -3.23
CA GLY A 362 -1.76 -37.25 -2.26
C GLY A 362 -1.48 -36.90 -0.80
N GLU A 363 -0.23 -36.56 -0.47
CA GLU A 363 0.24 -36.16 0.86
C GLU A 363 1.30 -35.06 0.80
N ASP A 364 1.56 -34.45 1.96
CA ASP A 364 2.64 -33.47 2.10
C ASP A 364 3.99 -34.12 1.81
N VAL A 365 4.81 -33.45 1.00
CA VAL A 365 6.09 -33.99 0.55
C VAL A 365 7.23 -33.36 1.32
N ARG A 366 8.11 -34.19 1.88
CA ARG A 366 9.29 -33.78 2.64
C ARG A 366 10.56 -34.01 1.82
N MET A 367 11.46 -33.04 1.84
CA MET A 367 12.81 -33.13 1.28
C MET A 367 13.88 -32.66 2.27
N ASN A 368 14.93 -33.45 2.44
CA ASN A 368 16.07 -33.08 3.28
C ASN A 368 17.19 -32.39 2.47
N THR A 369 17.38 -32.81 1.23
CA THR A 369 18.41 -32.28 0.33
C THR A 369 17.84 -32.07 -1.06
N VAL A 370 18.34 -31.07 -1.78
CA VAL A 370 18.03 -30.84 -3.19
C VAL A 370 19.33 -30.70 -4.01
N PRO A 371 19.59 -31.57 -5.00
CA PRO A 371 20.66 -31.35 -5.96
C PRO A 371 20.21 -30.34 -7.01
N LEU A 372 20.91 -29.21 -7.10
CA LEU A 372 20.66 -28.17 -8.10
C LEU A 372 21.83 -28.09 -9.08
N TYR A 373 21.50 -27.79 -10.34
CA TYR A 373 22.51 -27.56 -11.37
C TYR A 373 23.13 -26.18 -11.14
N PHE A 374 24.46 -26.12 -11.12
CA PHE A 374 25.21 -24.88 -11.02
C PHE A 374 26.42 -24.98 -11.91
N ASP A 375 26.59 -24.02 -12.82
CA ASP A 375 27.72 -23.98 -13.74
C ASP A 375 28.14 -22.53 -14.00
N THR A 376 29.36 -22.37 -14.52
CA THR A 376 30.04 -21.07 -14.62
C THR A 376 31.14 -21.08 -15.68
N THR A 377 31.42 -19.92 -16.29
CA THR A 377 32.63 -19.73 -17.10
C THR A 377 33.82 -19.19 -16.28
N GLY A 378 33.65 -18.99 -14.97
CA GLY A 378 34.67 -18.56 -14.02
C GLY A 378 35.05 -19.68 -13.05
N THR A 379 35.24 -19.35 -11.78
CA THR A 379 35.50 -20.35 -10.73
C THR A 379 34.27 -20.53 -9.86
N ARG A 380 33.96 -21.77 -9.48
CA ARG A 380 32.79 -22.07 -8.62
C ARG A 380 32.84 -21.33 -7.28
N THR A 381 34.04 -21.17 -6.72
CA THR A 381 34.30 -20.44 -5.47
C THR A 381 34.10 -18.93 -5.58
N ASP A 382 33.79 -18.40 -6.78
CA ASP A 382 33.41 -17.01 -6.93
C ASP A 382 31.98 -16.74 -6.41
N LEU A 383 31.16 -17.80 -6.23
CA LEU A 383 29.94 -17.73 -5.42
C LEU A 383 30.21 -18.31 -4.02
N THR A 384 29.71 -17.63 -3.00
CA THR A 384 29.79 -18.05 -1.59
C THR A 384 28.47 -17.77 -0.88
N ASN A 385 28.29 -18.28 0.33
CA ASN A 385 27.12 -18.04 1.17
C ASN A 385 25.78 -18.33 0.46
N CYS A 386 25.74 -19.38 -0.37
CA CYS A 386 24.56 -19.74 -1.15
C CYS A 386 23.48 -20.41 -0.28
N SER A 387 22.30 -19.83 -0.26
CA SER A 387 21.15 -20.34 0.49
C SER A 387 19.84 -20.22 -0.29
N LEU A 388 18.94 -21.17 -0.08
CA LEU A 388 17.56 -21.16 -0.55
C LEU A 388 16.69 -20.39 0.44
N TYR A 389 15.81 -19.53 -0.07
CA TYR A 389 14.89 -18.73 0.72
C TYR A 389 13.43 -19.02 0.34
N ASP A 390 12.58 -19.20 1.34
CA ASP A 390 11.12 -19.10 1.23
C ASP A 390 10.71 -17.69 1.67
N GLY A 391 10.50 -16.79 0.70
CA GLY A 391 10.34 -15.37 0.96
C GLY A 391 11.56 -14.75 1.65
N ALA A 392 11.40 -14.37 2.92
CA ALA A 392 12.48 -13.80 3.74
C ALA A 392 13.23 -14.85 4.58
N THR A 393 12.71 -16.08 4.68
CA THR A 393 13.26 -17.12 5.56
C THR A 393 14.30 -17.94 4.81
N ALA A 394 15.55 -17.95 5.30
CA ALA A 394 16.58 -18.87 4.80
C ALA A 394 16.26 -20.30 5.25
N LEU A 395 16.40 -21.27 4.34
CA LEU A 395 16.07 -22.67 4.57
C LEU A 395 17.31 -23.56 4.79
N ASN A 396 18.51 -23.01 4.62
CA ASN A 396 19.78 -23.67 4.91
C ASN A 396 20.76 -22.65 5.51
N THR A 397 21.06 -22.77 6.79
CA THR A 397 21.83 -21.81 7.59
C THR A 397 22.99 -22.47 8.32
N GLY A 398 23.86 -21.67 8.95
CA GLY A 398 25.01 -22.19 9.70
C GLY A 398 25.91 -23.08 8.83
N SER A 399 26.13 -24.33 9.26
CA SER A 399 26.93 -25.32 8.52
C SER A 399 26.29 -25.79 7.21
N ASN A 400 24.99 -25.56 7.01
CA ASN A 400 24.26 -25.96 5.80
C ASN A 400 24.30 -24.90 4.69
N VAL A 401 24.89 -23.72 4.94
CA VAL A 401 25.14 -22.72 3.91
C VAL A 401 26.09 -23.29 2.86
N LYS A 402 25.69 -23.27 1.58
CA LYS A 402 26.51 -23.85 0.51
C LYS A 402 27.59 -22.85 0.08
N ASN A 403 28.83 -23.30 0.10
CA ASN A 403 29.96 -22.64 -0.55
C ASN A 403 30.46 -23.57 -1.67
N PRO A 404 30.09 -23.31 -2.94
CA PRO A 404 30.53 -24.15 -4.06
C PRO A 404 32.06 -24.31 -4.10
N ALA A 405 32.51 -25.56 -4.19
CA ALA A 405 33.94 -25.90 -4.25
C ALA A 405 34.38 -26.12 -5.71
N THR A 406 35.68 -25.96 -6.00
CA THR A 406 36.24 -26.25 -7.33
C THR A 406 36.09 -27.70 -7.77
N THR A 407 35.92 -28.63 -6.83
CA THR A 407 35.71 -30.07 -7.05
C THR A 407 34.24 -30.46 -7.24
N ASP A 408 33.28 -29.54 -7.04
CA ASP A 408 31.86 -29.82 -7.25
C ASP A 408 31.60 -30.06 -8.75
N THR A 409 30.85 -31.10 -9.10
CA THR A 409 30.44 -31.37 -10.48
C THR A 409 29.31 -30.42 -10.91
N ALA A 410 29.34 -29.99 -12.18
CA ALA A 410 28.38 -29.02 -12.73
C ALA A 410 26.90 -29.47 -12.58
N SER A 411 26.64 -30.77 -12.52
CA SER A 411 25.30 -31.39 -12.46
C SER A 411 24.70 -31.63 -11.07
N SER A 412 25.44 -31.51 -9.97
CA SER A 412 24.93 -32.00 -8.66
C SER A 412 25.36 -31.18 -7.45
N THR A 413 25.11 -29.87 -7.48
CA THR A 413 25.34 -29.05 -6.28
C THR A 413 24.23 -29.29 -5.27
N SER A 414 24.50 -30.17 -4.31
CA SER A 414 23.53 -30.52 -3.26
C SER A 414 23.44 -29.45 -2.18
N LEU A 415 22.23 -28.99 -1.90
CA LEU A 415 21.90 -28.14 -0.76
C LEU A 415 21.13 -28.95 0.27
N THR A 416 21.47 -28.77 1.55
CA THR A 416 20.81 -29.44 2.67
C THR A 416 19.93 -28.44 3.40
N PHE A 417 18.66 -28.77 3.59
CA PHE A 417 17.73 -27.94 4.34
C PHE A 417 17.93 -28.11 5.84
N ASP A 418 17.65 -27.06 6.62
CA ASP A 418 17.73 -27.09 8.08
C ASP A 418 16.60 -27.91 8.72
N GLY A 419 16.83 -28.35 9.96
CA GLY A 419 15.81 -28.95 10.80
C GLY A 419 15.13 -30.16 10.17
N THR A 420 13.81 -30.09 9.99
CA THR A 420 13.03 -31.17 9.38
C THR A 420 13.10 -31.17 7.85
N GLY A 421 13.78 -30.23 7.21
CA GLY A 421 13.82 -30.11 5.76
C GLY A 421 12.64 -29.32 5.17
N LEU A 422 12.57 -29.25 3.85
CA LEU A 422 11.51 -28.58 3.11
C LEU A 422 10.24 -29.44 3.11
N ILE A 423 9.11 -28.88 3.56
CA ILE A 423 7.79 -29.50 3.43
C ILE A 423 7.00 -28.72 2.37
N VAL A 424 6.56 -29.42 1.33
CA VAL A 424 5.63 -28.92 0.31
C VAL A 424 4.26 -29.51 0.61
N THR A 425 3.32 -28.67 1.04
CA THR A 425 1.96 -29.11 1.38
C THR A 425 1.25 -29.62 0.13
N LYS A 426 0.54 -30.74 0.23
CA LYS A 426 -0.23 -31.28 -0.90
C LYS A 426 -1.22 -30.27 -1.45
N GLY A 427 -1.44 -30.29 -2.77
CA GLY A 427 -2.34 -29.33 -3.41
C GLY A 427 -1.76 -27.91 -3.55
N THR A 428 -0.48 -27.71 -3.17
CA THR A 428 0.18 -26.40 -3.24
C THR A 428 1.53 -26.48 -3.96
N SER A 429 2.07 -25.32 -4.29
CA SER A 429 3.44 -25.17 -4.78
C SER A 429 4.21 -24.16 -3.92
N LYS A 430 5.53 -24.33 -3.84
CA LYS A 430 6.46 -23.40 -3.18
C LYS A 430 7.47 -22.87 -4.18
N THR A 431 7.72 -21.56 -4.13
CA THR A 431 8.78 -20.92 -4.92
C THR A 431 9.93 -20.53 -4.00
N LEU A 432 11.12 -21.10 -4.23
CA LEU A 432 12.31 -20.84 -3.43
C LEU A 432 13.35 -20.03 -4.23
N SER A 433 13.93 -19.01 -3.62
CA SER A 433 14.97 -18.18 -4.25
C SER A 433 16.37 -18.66 -3.87
N MET A 434 17.23 -18.94 -4.85
CA MET A 434 18.66 -19.17 -4.64
C MET A 434 19.39 -17.84 -4.55
N LYS A 435 19.93 -17.53 -3.36
CA LYS A 435 20.71 -16.32 -3.12
C LYS A 435 22.14 -16.66 -2.76
N CYS A 436 23.09 -15.98 -3.39
CA CYS A 436 24.52 -16.16 -3.14
C CYS A 436 25.23 -14.80 -3.05
N ASP A 437 26.38 -14.77 -2.38
CA ASP A 437 27.34 -13.68 -2.49
C ASP A 437 28.24 -13.91 -3.71
N LEU A 438 28.45 -12.86 -4.50
CA LEU A 438 29.36 -12.85 -5.63
C LEU A 438 30.69 -12.21 -5.21
N LYS A 439 31.81 -12.85 -5.53
CA LYS A 439 33.16 -12.33 -5.28
C LYS A 439 33.41 -11.01 -6.02
N THR A 440 34.18 -10.11 -5.41
CA THR A 440 34.59 -8.83 -6.01
C THR A 440 35.53 -9.03 -7.20
N GLY A 441 35.45 -8.15 -8.21
CA GLY A 441 36.38 -8.09 -9.35
C GLY A 441 36.23 -9.17 -10.43
N VAL A 442 35.23 -10.06 -10.33
CA VAL A 442 34.98 -11.10 -11.35
C VAL A 442 34.16 -10.58 -12.53
N THR A 443 34.39 -11.11 -13.74
CA THR A 443 33.73 -10.66 -14.99
C THR A 443 33.15 -11.82 -15.83
N THR A 444 32.90 -12.95 -15.18
CA THR A 444 32.48 -14.23 -15.80
C THR A 444 30.98 -14.50 -15.60
N LYS A 445 30.46 -15.59 -16.16
CA LYS A 445 29.03 -15.94 -16.13
C LYS A 445 28.74 -17.02 -15.08
N TYR A 446 27.56 -16.96 -14.46
CA TYR A 446 27.08 -17.92 -13.45
C TYR A 446 25.59 -18.21 -13.69
N TRP A 447 25.18 -19.46 -13.57
CA TRP A 447 23.77 -19.82 -13.69
C TRP A 447 23.42 -21.02 -12.81
N TRP A 448 22.20 -20.96 -12.27
CA TRP A 448 21.61 -21.97 -11.41
C TRP A 448 20.37 -22.52 -12.10
N GLY A 449 20.27 -23.85 -12.19
CA GLY A 449 19.22 -24.56 -12.90
C GLY A 449 18.82 -25.86 -12.24
N VAL A 450 18.17 -26.73 -13.01
CA VAL A 450 17.76 -28.09 -12.62
C VAL A 450 18.30 -29.05 -13.69
N ASP A 451 18.98 -30.12 -13.25
CA ASP A 451 19.40 -31.23 -14.11
C ASP A 451 18.46 -32.41 -13.86
N ALA A 452 17.69 -32.82 -14.87
CA ALA A 452 16.75 -33.94 -14.72
C ALA A 452 17.43 -35.30 -14.54
N GLY A 453 18.73 -35.42 -14.87
CA GLY A 453 19.55 -36.59 -14.62
C GLY A 453 20.04 -36.72 -13.17
N ALA A 454 19.88 -35.68 -12.34
CA ALA A 454 20.23 -35.73 -10.92
C ALA A 454 19.27 -36.63 -10.12
N THR A 455 19.76 -37.21 -9.02
CA THR A 455 18.94 -38.04 -8.14
C THR A 455 18.23 -37.18 -7.09
N PHE A 456 16.95 -36.88 -7.32
CA PHE A 456 16.09 -36.23 -6.33
C PHE A 456 15.48 -37.28 -5.39
N THR A 457 15.52 -37.00 -4.08
CA THR A 457 14.91 -37.86 -3.07
C THR A 457 13.93 -37.06 -2.23
N ALA A 458 12.70 -37.55 -2.12
CA ALA A 458 11.68 -37.01 -1.22
C ALA A 458 10.95 -38.16 -0.53
N SER A 459 10.20 -37.84 0.51
CA SER A 459 9.32 -38.80 1.19
C SER A 459 7.97 -38.18 1.52
N GLY A 460 6.95 -39.01 1.62
CA GLY A 460 5.70 -38.61 2.27
C GLY A 460 5.97 -38.18 3.71
N GLN A 461 5.50 -37.01 4.11
CA GLN A 461 5.72 -36.49 5.46
C GLN A 461 5.06 -37.38 6.53
N THR A 462 3.91 -37.98 6.19
CA THR A 462 3.14 -38.82 7.13
C THR A 462 3.36 -40.30 6.85
N SER A 463 3.30 -40.75 5.59
CA SER A 463 3.46 -42.16 5.26
C SER A 463 4.89 -42.67 5.42
N GLY A 464 5.90 -41.79 5.26
CA GLY A 464 7.30 -42.16 5.13
C GLY A 464 7.64 -42.84 3.79
N SER A 465 6.67 -42.99 2.89
CA SER A 465 6.87 -43.62 1.58
C SER A 465 7.86 -42.82 0.75
N THR A 466 8.72 -43.52 0.00
CA THR A 466 9.67 -42.86 -0.91
C THR A 466 8.91 -42.24 -2.08
N ILE A 467 9.21 -40.97 -2.35
CA ILE A 467 8.71 -40.23 -3.51
C ILE A 467 9.91 -39.95 -4.40
N THR A 468 9.80 -40.28 -5.68
CA THR A 468 10.79 -39.89 -6.71
C THR A 468 10.28 -38.61 -7.38
N PRO A 469 10.83 -37.42 -7.06
CA PRO A 469 10.41 -36.20 -7.71
C PRO A 469 10.73 -36.23 -9.20
N THR A 470 9.88 -35.61 -10.00
CA THR A 470 10.15 -35.34 -11.41
C THR A 470 10.80 -33.96 -11.53
N ALA A 471 11.81 -33.84 -12.38
CA ALA A 471 12.54 -32.59 -12.60
C ALA A 471 12.50 -32.24 -14.09
N THR A 472 12.29 -30.97 -14.41
CA THR A 472 12.40 -30.48 -15.79
C THR A 472 13.79 -29.92 -16.02
N ASP A 473 14.52 -30.52 -16.97
CA ASP A 473 15.88 -30.13 -17.31
C ASP A 473 15.93 -28.70 -17.86
N ALA A 474 16.74 -27.85 -17.22
CA ALA A 474 16.95 -26.47 -17.65
C ALA A 474 18.16 -25.83 -16.93
N ASN A 475 19.02 -25.17 -17.70
CA ASN A 475 20.19 -24.46 -17.17
C ASN A 475 19.84 -23.22 -16.31
N GLY A 476 18.60 -22.72 -16.37
CA GLY A 476 18.22 -21.46 -15.75
C GLY A 476 18.76 -20.23 -16.50
N GLN A 477 18.69 -19.06 -15.86
CA GLN A 477 19.10 -17.79 -16.46
C GLN A 477 20.57 -17.47 -16.20
N ILE A 478 21.27 -16.96 -17.21
CA ILE A 478 22.69 -16.62 -17.11
C ILE A 478 22.88 -15.23 -16.52
N MET A 479 23.52 -15.16 -15.35
CA MET A 479 23.93 -13.94 -14.70
C MET A 479 25.38 -13.62 -15.08
N THR A 480 25.62 -12.46 -15.68
CA THR A 480 26.95 -12.03 -16.14
C THR A 480 27.56 -11.09 -15.11
N ALA A 481 28.65 -11.50 -14.45
CA ALA A 481 29.34 -10.62 -13.53
C ALA A 481 30.03 -9.48 -14.27
N VAL A 482 29.98 -8.27 -13.71
CA VAL A 482 30.72 -7.10 -14.18
C VAL A 482 31.56 -6.54 -13.04
N ALA A 483 32.76 -6.04 -13.34
CA ALA A 483 33.74 -5.63 -12.33
C ALA A 483 33.30 -4.43 -11.46
N GLY A 484 32.32 -3.65 -11.92
CA GLY A 484 31.77 -2.48 -11.24
C GLY A 484 30.86 -1.66 -12.14
N GLY A 485 30.31 -0.59 -11.58
CA GLY A 485 29.55 0.45 -12.29
C GLY A 485 30.41 1.63 -12.74
N GLY A 486 29.73 2.73 -13.09
CA GLY A 486 30.35 3.98 -13.51
C GLY A 486 29.51 5.19 -13.11
N TYR A 487 30.05 6.39 -13.30
CA TYR A 487 29.26 7.62 -13.19
C TYR A 487 29.61 8.61 -14.30
N SER A 488 28.68 9.50 -14.64
CA SER A 488 28.88 10.62 -15.55
C SER A 488 28.65 11.95 -14.84
N VAL A 489 29.18 13.03 -15.41
CA VAL A 489 29.05 14.39 -14.88
C VAL A 489 28.66 15.33 -16.02
N VAL A 490 27.66 16.18 -15.79
CA VAL A 490 27.24 17.23 -16.73
C VAL A 490 27.03 18.56 -16.03
N ASN A 491 27.11 19.67 -16.77
CA ASN A 491 26.75 20.98 -16.24
C ASN A 491 25.23 21.09 -16.08
N SER A 492 24.78 21.75 -15.00
CA SER A 492 23.37 22.00 -14.75
C SER A 492 22.83 23.12 -15.65
N ALA A 493 21.57 22.99 -16.09
CA ALA A 493 20.84 24.04 -16.81
C ALA A 493 20.17 25.08 -15.88
N ASP A 494 20.54 25.10 -14.59
CA ASP A 494 20.01 26.01 -13.57
C ASP A 494 20.33 27.48 -13.90
N SER A 495 19.34 28.37 -13.75
CA SER A 495 19.49 29.79 -14.09
C SER A 495 20.59 30.51 -13.27
N SER A 496 20.90 30.02 -12.06
CA SER A 496 21.97 30.56 -11.21
C SER A 496 23.40 30.29 -11.70
N VAL A 497 23.56 29.44 -12.73
CA VAL A 497 24.86 29.16 -13.38
C VAL A 497 24.92 29.68 -14.82
N LEU A 498 23.95 30.49 -15.23
CA LEU A 498 24.05 31.27 -16.46
C LEU A 498 25.07 32.39 -16.29
N TYR A 499 25.61 32.83 -17.43
CA TYR A 499 26.53 33.96 -17.48
C TYR A 499 25.91 35.18 -16.81
N ARG A 500 26.67 35.86 -15.95
CA ARG A 500 26.24 37.12 -15.33
C ARG A 500 27.42 37.96 -14.87
N ALA A 501 27.19 39.26 -14.75
CA ALA A 501 28.06 40.18 -14.08
C ALA A 501 27.88 40.04 -12.56
N VAL A 502 28.97 39.98 -11.81
CA VAL A 502 28.98 39.86 -10.35
C VAL A 502 29.90 40.92 -9.75
N GLN A 503 29.49 41.46 -8.61
CA GLN A 503 30.26 42.44 -7.87
C GLN A 503 31.51 41.80 -7.23
N ALA A 504 32.66 42.43 -7.38
CA ALA A 504 33.90 42.06 -6.68
C ALA A 504 33.71 42.13 -5.16
N GLY A 505 34.37 41.25 -4.42
CA GLY A 505 34.17 41.13 -2.96
C GLY A 505 32.91 40.36 -2.54
N ALA A 506 32.05 39.95 -3.48
CA ALA A 506 30.91 39.10 -3.16
C ALA A 506 31.37 37.72 -2.66
N THR A 507 30.73 37.24 -1.60
CA THR A 507 31.00 35.93 -0.99
C THR A 507 30.01 34.88 -1.49
N ASP A 508 30.40 33.60 -1.43
CA ASP A 508 29.53 32.47 -1.75
C ASP A 508 28.83 32.52 -3.11
N VAL A 509 29.50 33.14 -4.10
CA VAL A 509 29.00 33.24 -5.47
C VAL A 509 28.94 31.85 -6.07
N ILE A 510 27.77 31.46 -6.59
CA ILE A 510 27.60 30.19 -7.32
C ILE A 510 28.38 30.29 -8.64
N LEU A 511 29.47 29.53 -8.76
CA LEU A 511 30.34 29.52 -9.95
C LEU A 511 30.01 28.35 -10.89
N ALA A 512 29.54 27.23 -10.34
CA ALA A 512 29.15 26.06 -11.12
C ALA A 512 28.11 25.21 -10.37
N LYS A 513 27.35 24.41 -11.14
CA LYS A 513 26.54 23.32 -10.62
C LYS A 513 26.71 22.11 -11.53
N TYR A 514 27.12 20.97 -10.98
CA TYR A 514 27.32 19.73 -11.71
C TYR A 514 26.31 18.67 -11.29
N ILE A 515 25.81 17.89 -12.23
CA ILE A 515 24.93 16.76 -11.99
C ILE A 515 25.76 15.48 -12.17
N PHE A 516 25.91 14.71 -11.09
CA PHE A 516 26.55 13.40 -11.09
C PHE A 516 25.49 12.32 -11.23
N THR A 517 25.64 11.40 -12.19
CA THR A 517 24.69 10.31 -12.43
C THR A 517 25.41 8.97 -12.37
N ALA A 518 24.97 8.05 -11.50
CA ALA A 518 25.51 6.70 -11.46
C ALA A 518 24.88 5.83 -12.55
N SER A 519 25.62 4.85 -13.07
CA SER A 519 25.08 3.85 -14.00
C SER A 519 23.99 3.01 -13.33
N THR A 520 23.25 2.23 -14.10
CA THR A 520 22.23 1.30 -13.57
C THR A 520 22.83 0.07 -12.86
N SER A 521 24.16 -0.02 -12.75
CA SER A 521 24.87 -1.19 -12.24
C SER A 521 24.97 -1.21 -10.72
N GLU A 522 25.44 -0.12 -10.11
CA GLU A 522 25.60 0.00 -8.65
C GLU A 522 25.60 1.47 -8.22
N ASP A 523 25.39 1.67 -6.91
CA ASP A 523 25.57 2.96 -6.25
C ASP A 523 27.05 3.35 -6.27
N VAL A 524 27.33 4.65 -6.37
CA VAL A 524 28.69 5.19 -6.38
C VAL A 524 28.87 6.24 -5.30
N THR A 525 29.83 6.02 -4.39
CA THR A 525 30.24 7.02 -3.41
C THR A 525 31.37 7.88 -3.97
N ILE A 526 31.10 9.15 -4.29
CA ILE A 526 32.10 10.10 -4.80
C ILE A 526 33.00 10.56 -3.66
N LYS A 527 34.33 10.48 -3.88
CA LYS A 527 35.36 10.77 -2.88
C LYS A 527 36.18 12.01 -3.21
N GLN A 528 36.38 12.29 -4.50
CA GLN A 528 37.23 13.38 -4.96
C GLN A 528 36.72 13.99 -6.26
N ILE A 529 36.80 15.32 -6.35
CA ILE A 529 36.42 16.10 -7.53
C ILE A 529 37.61 16.99 -7.93
N VAL A 530 37.92 17.06 -9.22
CA VAL A 530 38.93 17.94 -9.79
C VAL A 530 38.25 19.05 -10.57
N LEU A 531 38.64 20.28 -10.30
CA LEU A 531 38.12 21.49 -10.90
C LEU A 531 39.25 22.23 -11.60
N ALA A 532 38.95 22.91 -12.70
CA ALA A 532 39.92 23.74 -13.43
C ALA A 532 39.32 25.11 -13.75
N LEU A 533 40.16 26.16 -13.73
CA LEU A 533 39.78 27.45 -14.27
C LEU A 533 39.75 27.40 -15.80
N GLY A 534 38.65 27.87 -16.40
CA GLY A 534 38.36 27.63 -17.82
C GLY A 534 39.17 28.47 -18.83
N ASN A 535 39.84 29.56 -18.42
CA ASN A 535 40.69 30.38 -19.30
C ASN A 535 41.60 31.37 -18.52
N THR A 536 42.89 31.05 -18.42
CA THR A 536 43.91 31.84 -17.71
C THR A 536 44.22 33.20 -18.32
N ALA A 537 43.82 33.47 -19.56
CA ALA A 537 43.97 34.80 -20.16
C ALA A 537 42.95 35.81 -19.61
N SER A 538 41.90 35.34 -18.93
CA SER A 538 40.79 36.17 -18.47
C SER A 538 40.51 36.09 -16.97
N ASN A 539 41.17 35.20 -16.25
CA ASN A 539 41.16 35.15 -14.79
C ASN A 539 42.45 34.51 -14.28
N SER A 540 42.66 34.61 -12.98
CA SER A 540 43.70 33.92 -12.24
C SER A 540 43.15 33.37 -10.92
N PRO A 541 43.85 32.43 -10.26
CA PRO A 541 43.50 32.00 -8.91
C PRO A 541 43.36 33.17 -7.91
N ALA A 542 44.10 34.26 -8.09
CA ALA A 542 44.07 35.44 -7.23
C ALA A 542 42.75 36.23 -7.29
N ASP A 543 41.91 36.01 -8.32
CA ASP A 543 40.56 36.60 -8.39
C ASP A 543 39.57 35.94 -7.42
N LEU A 544 39.98 34.84 -6.76
CA LEU A 544 39.26 34.18 -5.68
C LEU A 544 39.93 34.46 -4.33
N VAL A 545 39.13 34.76 -3.31
CA VAL A 545 39.61 34.91 -1.93
C VAL A 545 40.22 33.60 -1.46
N GLY A 546 41.49 33.66 -1.01
CA GLY A 546 42.24 32.47 -0.61
C GLY A 546 42.58 31.52 -1.76
N GLN A 547 42.37 31.93 -3.02
CA GLN A 547 42.59 31.11 -4.21
C GLN A 547 41.82 29.78 -4.15
N GLN A 548 40.62 29.78 -3.58
CA GLN A 548 39.85 28.55 -3.33
C GLN A 548 38.38 28.66 -3.72
N VAL A 549 37.77 27.50 -3.93
CA VAL A 549 36.33 27.30 -4.05
C VAL A 549 35.84 26.25 -3.05
N THR A 550 34.57 26.31 -2.70
CA THR A 550 33.91 25.34 -1.82
C THR A 550 32.92 24.50 -2.62
N VAL A 551 32.83 23.21 -2.28
CA VAL A 551 31.96 22.24 -2.94
C VAL A 551 30.82 21.86 -2.00
N TRP A 552 29.59 21.89 -2.47
CA TRP A 552 28.38 21.74 -1.65
C TRP A 552 27.41 20.71 -2.22
N LYS A 553 26.82 19.89 -1.34
CA LYS A 553 25.63 19.08 -1.62
C LYS A 553 24.46 19.68 -0.84
N GLY A 554 23.53 20.31 -1.55
CA GLY A 554 22.46 21.10 -0.92
C GLY A 554 23.05 22.22 -0.04
N THR A 555 22.76 22.19 1.26
CA THR A 555 23.27 23.14 2.25
C THR A 555 24.52 22.66 2.99
N THR A 556 25.03 21.47 2.69
CA THR A 556 26.21 20.89 3.35
C THR A 556 27.45 21.08 2.49
N GLN A 557 28.50 21.71 3.05
CA GLN A 557 29.81 21.77 2.41
C GLN A 557 30.47 20.39 2.48
N VAL A 558 30.85 19.84 1.33
CA VAL A 558 31.44 18.51 1.19
C VAL A 558 32.92 18.52 0.83
N GLY A 559 33.48 19.67 0.41
CA GLY A 559 34.90 19.79 0.09
C GLY A 559 35.35 21.21 -0.21
N ILE A 560 36.67 21.37 -0.41
CA ILE A 560 37.34 22.62 -0.78
C ILE A 560 38.30 22.31 -1.93
N GLY A 561 38.21 23.07 -3.01
CA GLY A 561 39.18 23.06 -4.10
C GLY A 561 40.15 24.22 -3.95
N GLN A 562 41.44 23.93 -3.77
CA GLN A 562 42.51 24.92 -3.65
C GLN A 562 43.23 25.11 -5.01
N PHE A 563 43.20 26.32 -5.54
CA PHE A 563 43.99 26.76 -6.68
C PHE A 563 45.30 27.44 -6.22
N GLY A 564 46.20 27.71 -7.16
CA GLY A 564 47.49 28.38 -6.89
C GLY A 564 48.56 27.51 -6.24
N VAL A 565 48.30 26.20 -6.12
CA VAL A 565 49.19 25.22 -5.51
C VAL A 565 49.52 24.10 -6.51
N GLY A 566 50.65 23.43 -6.33
CA GLY A 566 51.08 22.31 -7.19
C GLY A 566 51.66 22.73 -8.54
N GLY A 567 51.78 21.76 -9.47
CA GLY A 567 52.42 21.95 -10.78
C GLY A 567 51.60 22.71 -11.81
N THR A 568 50.30 22.90 -11.57
CA THR A 568 49.35 23.64 -12.44
C THR A 568 48.44 24.51 -11.57
N ALA A 569 48.74 25.81 -11.48
CA ALA A 569 48.06 26.74 -10.57
C ALA A 569 46.53 26.85 -10.80
N ASP A 570 46.05 26.51 -11.99
CA ASP A 570 44.64 26.64 -12.38
C ASP A 570 43.80 25.38 -12.16
N VAL A 571 44.39 24.32 -11.62
CA VAL A 571 43.71 23.07 -11.30
C VAL A 571 43.63 22.91 -9.79
N ALA A 572 42.45 22.55 -9.29
CA ALA A 572 42.17 22.31 -7.89
C ALA A 572 41.60 20.90 -7.69
N THR A 573 42.29 20.08 -6.91
CA THR A 573 41.77 18.78 -6.44
C THR A 573 41.08 18.98 -5.09
N SER A 574 39.81 18.62 -5.03
CA SER A 574 38.97 18.65 -3.82
C SER A 574 38.74 17.23 -3.34
N THR A 575 39.55 16.77 -2.38
CA THR A 575 39.23 15.58 -1.60
C THR A 575 38.06 15.92 -0.68
N LEU A 576 36.96 15.17 -0.81
CA LEU A 576 35.72 15.50 -0.11
C LEU A 576 35.84 15.12 1.37
N SER A 577 35.73 16.10 2.25
CA SER A 577 35.65 15.89 3.70
C SER A 577 34.39 15.12 4.11
N ALA A 578 33.34 15.21 3.28
CA ALA A 578 32.13 14.40 3.41
C ALA A 578 31.78 13.79 2.03
N PRO A 579 32.29 12.59 1.72
CA PRO A 579 31.90 11.85 0.52
C PRO A 579 30.38 11.70 0.40
N PHE A 580 29.86 11.69 -0.82
CA PHE A 580 28.41 11.54 -1.04
C PHE A 580 28.09 10.36 -1.95
N ASN A 581 26.99 9.66 -1.62
CA ASN A 581 26.45 8.59 -2.46
C ASN A 581 25.63 9.16 -3.62
N VAL A 582 25.78 8.56 -4.79
CA VAL A 582 24.92 8.70 -5.96
C VAL A 582 24.27 7.33 -6.19
N PRO A 583 22.96 7.18 -5.89
CA PRO A 583 22.29 5.90 -6.07
C PRO A 583 22.27 5.45 -7.52
N LYS A 584 22.30 4.13 -7.77
CA LYS A 584 22.33 3.56 -9.13
C LYS A 584 21.17 4.07 -9.99
N GLY A 585 21.48 4.54 -11.18
CA GLY A 585 20.50 5.13 -12.12
C GLY A 585 19.92 6.49 -11.68
N GLU A 586 20.33 7.04 -10.54
CA GLU A 586 19.89 8.35 -10.05
C GLU A 586 20.98 9.42 -10.20
N SER A 587 20.59 10.67 -9.91
CA SER A 587 21.47 11.83 -10.06
C SER A 587 21.53 12.70 -8.80
N VAL A 588 22.69 13.30 -8.54
CA VAL A 588 22.94 14.23 -7.43
C VAL A 588 23.57 15.52 -7.96
N THR A 589 22.99 16.66 -7.58
CA THR A 589 23.51 17.99 -7.94
C THR A 589 24.51 18.50 -6.89
N ILE A 590 25.67 18.93 -7.35
CA ILE A 590 26.75 19.53 -6.57
C ILE A 590 26.92 20.99 -6.98
N THR A 591 26.99 21.90 -6.02
CA THR A 591 27.21 23.34 -6.25
C THR A 591 28.63 23.71 -5.88
N VAL A 592 29.32 24.43 -6.76
CA VAL A 592 30.62 25.04 -6.48
C VAL A 592 30.43 26.52 -6.25
N LYS A 593 30.92 27.01 -5.11
CA LYS A 593 30.87 28.42 -4.72
C LYS A 593 32.26 28.99 -4.55
N GLY A 594 32.45 30.26 -4.91
CA GLY A 594 33.68 30.99 -4.66
C GLY A 594 33.40 32.38 -4.09
N SER A 595 34.31 32.87 -3.27
CA SER A 595 34.30 34.27 -2.82
C SER A 595 35.24 35.05 -3.71
N LEU A 596 34.76 36.19 -4.23
CA LEU A 596 35.49 36.99 -5.22
C LEU A 596 36.40 37.99 -4.52
N THR A 597 37.64 38.13 -5.00
CA THR A 597 38.57 39.14 -4.47
C THR A 597 38.01 40.54 -4.73
N ALA A 598 38.14 41.44 -3.75
CA ALA A 598 37.76 42.84 -3.94
C ALA A 598 38.64 43.49 -5.01
N GLN A 599 38.06 44.38 -5.83
CA GLN A 599 38.79 45.13 -6.84
C GLN A 599 39.10 46.54 -6.32
N ASP A 600 40.37 46.93 -6.39
CA ASP A 600 40.85 48.29 -6.14
C ASP A 600 42.09 48.61 -7.00
N SER A 601 42.86 49.64 -6.66
CA SER A 601 44.05 50.03 -7.42
C SER A 601 45.22 49.03 -7.32
N ILE A 602 45.14 48.06 -6.41
CA ILE A 602 46.18 47.09 -6.07
C ILE A 602 45.66 45.65 -6.21
N ASN A 603 44.41 45.40 -5.79
CA ASN A 603 43.81 44.06 -5.68
C ASN A 603 42.81 43.78 -6.80
N GLY A 604 42.76 42.51 -7.21
CA GLY A 604 41.77 41.96 -8.15
C GLY A 604 41.94 42.44 -9.59
N THR A 605 41.38 41.70 -10.54
CA THR A 605 41.48 42.04 -11.97
C THR A 605 40.15 42.57 -12.50
N PRO A 606 40.04 43.86 -12.85
CA PRO A 606 38.83 44.43 -13.45
C PRO A 606 38.37 43.66 -14.69
N GLY A 607 37.11 43.23 -14.70
CA GLY A 607 36.54 42.45 -15.80
C GLY A 607 36.97 40.98 -15.83
N ALA A 608 37.58 40.44 -14.76
CA ALA A 608 37.94 39.02 -14.66
C ALA A 608 36.76 38.10 -15.01
N PHE A 609 36.99 37.05 -15.78
CA PHE A 609 35.99 36.06 -16.15
C PHE A 609 36.28 34.71 -15.54
N ILE A 610 35.60 34.44 -14.45
CA ILE A 610 35.81 33.24 -13.66
C ILE A 610 34.90 32.15 -14.19
N VAL A 611 35.52 31.16 -14.82
CA VAL A 611 34.91 29.91 -15.23
C VAL A 611 35.50 28.82 -14.37
N VAL A 612 34.67 28.07 -13.66
CA VAL A 612 35.09 26.85 -12.95
C VAL A 612 34.50 25.67 -13.68
N ASN A 613 35.37 24.81 -14.19
CA ASN A 613 35.01 23.62 -14.97
C ASN A 613 35.26 22.37 -14.14
N TYR A 614 34.47 21.33 -14.38
CA TYR A 614 34.79 19.99 -13.90
C TYR A 614 35.80 19.40 -14.86
N ASP A 615 36.99 19.11 -14.35
CA ASP A 615 38.09 18.60 -15.16
C ASP A 615 38.06 17.09 -15.18
N GLY A 616 37.37 16.51 -16.16
CA GLY A 616 37.33 15.06 -16.37
C GLY A 616 38.66 14.46 -16.85
N GLY A 617 39.63 15.27 -17.26
CA GLY A 617 40.85 14.83 -17.94
C GLY A 617 42.11 14.74 -17.06
N VAL A 618 42.22 15.52 -15.98
CA VAL A 618 43.41 15.48 -15.11
C VAL A 618 43.43 14.20 -14.27
N GLY A 619 44.40 13.35 -14.61
CA GLY A 619 44.51 11.92 -14.28
C GLY A 619 44.96 11.07 -15.47
N ASN A 620 44.86 11.58 -16.70
CA ASN A 620 45.17 10.86 -17.95
C ASN A 620 46.66 10.84 -18.33
N ASN A 621 47.52 10.34 -17.44
CA ASN A 621 48.82 9.78 -17.87
C ASN A 621 48.78 8.24 -17.83
N GLY A 622 47.77 7.65 -18.49
CA GLY A 622 47.73 6.23 -18.84
C GLY A 622 47.60 5.22 -17.68
N SER A 623 47.21 5.62 -16.47
CA SER A 623 46.93 4.68 -15.38
C SER A 623 45.52 4.88 -14.84
N SER A 624 44.70 3.84 -15.00
CA SER A 624 43.45 3.65 -14.27
C SER A 624 43.60 4.01 -12.79
N SER A 625 42.58 4.64 -12.20
CA SER A 625 42.36 4.70 -10.74
C SER A 625 43.43 5.40 -9.87
N SER A 626 44.15 6.41 -10.37
CA SER A 626 45.11 7.12 -9.51
C SER A 626 44.40 8.10 -8.56
N ALA A 627 44.76 8.05 -7.27
CA ALA A 627 44.32 8.91 -6.16
C ALA A 627 44.49 10.44 -6.41
N THR A 628 45.01 10.83 -7.56
CA THR A 628 45.29 12.20 -7.99
C THR A 628 44.17 12.82 -8.85
N GLY A 629 43.24 12.03 -9.40
CA GLY A 629 42.16 12.49 -10.29
C GLY A 629 40.75 12.41 -9.68
N ASN A 630 39.70 12.56 -10.49
CA ASN A 630 38.32 12.33 -10.03
C ASN A 630 38.11 10.84 -9.72
N TYR A 631 37.57 10.52 -8.54
CA TYR A 631 37.17 9.15 -8.26
C TYR A 631 36.04 9.03 -7.23
N GLY A 632 35.35 7.90 -7.33
CA GLY A 632 34.46 7.36 -6.32
C GLY A 632 34.73 5.88 -6.09
N THR A 633 33.92 5.26 -5.25
CA THR A 633 33.96 3.83 -4.97
C THR A 633 32.57 3.24 -5.22
N GLY A 634 32.50 2.16 -6.00
CA GLY A 634 31.29 1.37 -6.16
C GLY A 634 30.91 0.73 -4.83
N VAL A 635 29.65 0.86 -4.41
CA VAL A 635 29.20 0.37 -3.10
C VAL A 635 29.19 -1.15 -3.04
N ASP A 636 28.77 -1.82 -4.11
CA ASP A 636 28.71 -3.28 -4.16
C ASP A 636 30.08 -3.86 -4.54
N SER A 637 30.73 -3.26 -5.54
CA SER A 637 31.99 -3.78 -6.06
C SER A 637 33.20 -3.51 -5.18
N GLY A 638 33.15 -2.44 -4.38
CA GLY A 638 34.33 -1.89 -3.72
C GLY A 638 35.39 -1.36 -4.70
N SER A 639 35.10 -1.37 -6.00
CA SER A 639 36.03 -0.93 -7.05
C SER A 639 36.17 0.58 -7.04
N THR A 640 37.38 1.08 -7.26
CA THR A 640 37.63 2.50 -7.53
C THR A 640 37.10 2.84 -8.92
N ILE A 641 36.11 3.72 -8.97
CA ILE A 641 35.49 4.20 -10.20
C ILE A 641 36.09 5.58 -10.51
N GLY A 642 36.85 5.67 -11.59
CA GLY A 642 37.37 6.94 -12.08
C GLY A 642 36.25 7.79 -12.69
N GLY A 643 36.49 9.09 -12.82
CA GLY A 643 35.62 9.97 -13.60
C GLY A 643 35.41 9.48 -15.03
N SER A 644 34.25 9.76 -15.61
CA SER A 644 33.98 9.49 -17.03
C SER A 644 35.11 10.08 -17.89
N TYR A 645 35.73 9.26 -18.74
CA TYR A 645 36.90 9.58 -19.59
C TYR A 645 36.65 10.70 -20.65
N ALA A 646 35.55 11.43 -20.55
CA ALA A 646 35.14 12.47 -21.47
C ALA A 646 35.69 13.86 -21.06
N ALA A 647 35.77 14.75 -22.05
CA ALA A 647 36.36 16.09 -21.97
C ALA A 647 35.83 16.97 -20.82
N VAL A 648 36.59 18.01 -20.50
CA VAL A 648 36.27 19.08 -19.54
C VAL A 648 34.79 19.51 -19.67
N THR A 649 34.05 19.45 -18.56
CA THR A 649 32.66 19.91 -18.51
C THR A 649 32.66 21.41 -18.24
N ASN A 650 32.40 22.18 -19.29
CA ASN A 650 32.45 23.64 -19.27
C ASN A 650 31.24 24.27 -18.57
N THR A 651 31.46 25.39 -17.90
CA THR A 651 30.40 26.24 -17.33
C THR A 651 30.35 27.61 -18.02
N ASN A 652 29.28 28.37 -17.80
CA ASN A 652 29.11 29.69 -18.43
C ASN A 652 29.96 30.79 -17.75
N GLY A 653 30.43 30.54 -16.53
CA GLY A 653 31.23 31.48 -15.73
C GLY A 653 30.49 32.74 -15.29
N VAL A 654 31.22 33.60 -14.58
CA VAL A 654 30.78 34.92 -14.13
C VAL A 654 31.83 35.96 -14.49
N ARG A 655 31.41 37.17 -14.84
CA ARG A 655 32.33 38.29 -15.08
C ARG A 655 32.31 39.26 -13.90
N VAL A 656 33.48 39.64 -13.42
CA VAL A 656 33.65 40.34 -12.14
C VAL A 656 34.02 41.80 -12.35
N PHE A 657 33.21 42.69 -11.81
CA PHE A 657 33.46 44.14 -11.84
C PHE A 657 33.41 44.71 -10.42
N ARG A 658 34.10 45.82 -10.18
CA ARG A 658 34.14 46.46 -8.85
C ARG A 658 32.75 46.76 -8.29
N GLY A 659 31.88 47.29 -9.13
CA GLY A 659 30.46 47.49 -8.87
C GLY A 659 29.66 47.04 -10.08
N VAL A 660 28.50 46.42 -9.86
CA VAL A 660 27.58 46.05 -10.93
C VAL A 660 26.25 46.75 -10.68
N PRO A 661 25.72 47.52 -11.64
CA PRO A 661 24.44 48.18 -11.45
C PRO A 661 23.27 47.20 -11.52
N THR A 662 22.13 47.60 -10.94
CA THR A 662 20.86 46.92 -11.19
C THR A 662 19.91 47.85 -11.92
N ILE A 663 19.23 47.35 -12.94
CA ILE A 663 18.31 48.14 -13.76
C ILE A 663 16.89 47.59 -13.62
N SER A 664 15.90 48.46 -13.40
CA SER A 664 14.49 48.07 -13.36
C SER A 664 13.61 49.03 -14.15
N VAL A 665 12.49 48.52 -14.69
CA VAL A 665 11.48 49.32 -15.37
C VAL A 665 10.49 49.85 -14.33
N LEU A 666 10.21 51.16 -14.38
CA LEU A 666 9.24 51.83 -13.51
C LEU A 666 7.92 52.15 -14.22
N SER A 667 7.94 52.27 -15.55
CA SER A 667 6.74 52.54 -16.37
C SER A 667 5.95 51.26 -16.67
N SER A 668 4.62 51.37 -16.78
CA SER A 668 3.72 50.23 -17.07
C SER A 668 2.91 50.39 -18.36
N GLY A 669 3.34 51.28 -19.28
CA GLY A 669 2.55 51.62 -20.47
C GLY A 669 1.27 52.39 -20.10
N CYS A 670 0.55 52.87 -21.10
CA CYS A 670 -0.72 53.55 -20.91
C CYS A 670 -1.56 53.55 -22.19
N ALA A 671 -2.88 53.61 -22.04
CA ALA A 671 -3.80 53.67 -23.18
C ALA A 671 -4.12 55.09 -23.66
N THR A 672 -3.91 56.12 -22.82
CA THR A 672 -4.37 57.50 -23.10
C THR A 672 -3.39 58.56 -22.60
N CYS A 673 -2.08 58.32 -22.71
CA CYS A 673 -1.06 59.22 -22.18
C CYS A 673 0.04 59.57 -23.18
N LEU A 674 -0.06 59.13 -24.43
CA LEU A 674 0.86 59.57 -25.47
C LEU A 674 0.63 61.06 -25.74
N GLN A 675 1.54 61.91 -25.27
CA GLN A 675 1.48 63.36 -25.40
C GLN A 675 2.91 63.94 -25.50
N THR A 676 3.03 65.16 -26.04
CA THR A 676 4.34 65.83 -26.13
C THR A 676 4.93 66.10 -24.75
N GLY A 677 6.19 65.70 -24.55
CA GLY A 677 6.97 66.03 -23.35
C GLY A 677 6.67 65.19 -22.11
N VAL A 678 5.83 64.16 -22.20
CA VAL A 678 5.54 63.24 -21.09
C VAL A 678 6.61 62.15 -20.96
N ASP A 679 6.76 61.61 -19.75
CA ASP A 679 7.58 60.42 -19.50
C ASP A 679 6.89 59.20 -20.13
N LEU A 680 7.48 58.64 -21.18
CA LEU A 680 7.00 57.42 -21.81
C LEU A 680 7.62 56.22 -21.08
N TYR A 681 8.89 55.92 -21.34
CA TYR A 681 9.56 54.76 -20.73
C TYR A 681 10.46 55.18 -19.57
N LYS A 682 10.25 54.63 -18.38
CA LYS A 682 11.02 54.98 -17.17
C LYS A 682 11.83 53.80 -16.68
N ILE A 683 13.13 54.02 -16.45
CA ILE A 683 14.03 53.05 -15.83
C ILE A 683 14.64 53.62 -14.56
N ARG A 684 14.93 52.75 -13.59
CA ARG A 684 15.78 53.04 -12.45
C ARG A 684 17.11 52.34 -12.63
N VAL A 685 18.20 53.08 -12.48
CA VAL A 685 19.55 52.52 -12.40
C VAL A 685 20.06 52.71 -10.98
N THR A 686 20.46 51.62 -10.33
CA THR A 686 20.95 51.64 -8.94
C THR A 686 22.41 51.20 -8.92
N ALA A 687 23.26 51.99 -8.27
CA ALA A 687 24.64 51.64 -8.03
C ALA A 687 24.76 50.79 -6.74
N PRO A 688 25.74 49.87 -6.67
CA PRO A 688 26.00 49.16 -5.42
C PRO A 688 26.54 50.11 -4.35
N ALA A 689 26.31 49.79 -3.08
CA ALA A 689 26.78 50.58 -1.93
C ALA A 689 28.31 50.76 -1.88
N ALA A 690 29.07 49.83 -2.47
CA ALA A 690 30.53 49.85 -2.43
C ALA A 690 31.16 50.84 -3.42
N ARG A 691 30.48 51.17 -4.54
CA ARG A 691 31.06 51.94 -5.64
C ARG A 691 29.97 52.53 -6.54
N GLY A 692 30.09 53.81 -6.88
CA GLY A 692 29.22 54.43 -7.88
C GLY A 692 29.43 53.83 -9.27
N ILE A 693 28.52 54.13 -10.20
CA ILE A 693 28.62 53.71 -11.61
C ILE A 693 28.56 54.92 -12.53
N GLY A 694 29.26 54.84 -13.66
CA GLY A 694 29.15 55.83 -14.72
C GLY A 694 28.39 55.30 -15.93
N LEU A 695 27.53 56.12 -16.51
CA LEU A 695 26.72 55.83 -17.69
C LEU A 695 27.19 56.68 -18.86
N ARG A 696 27.30 56.08 -20.04
CA ARG A 696 27.69 56.79 -21.26
C ARG A 696 26.67 56.71 -22.38
N ALA A 697 26.10 55.55 -22.60
CA ALA A 697 25.09 55.36 -23.65
C ALA A 697 24.03 54.38 -23.17
N VAL A 698 22.79 54.59 -23.59
CA VAL A 698 21.69 53.64 -23.43
C VAL A 698 20.87 53.59 -24.73
N SER A 699 20.30 52.42 -25.04
CA SER A 699 19.62 52.20 -26.30
C SER A 699 18.25 51.59 -26.11
N PHE A 700 17.29 52.10 -26.87
CA PHE A 700 15.90 51.68 -26.84
C PHE A 700 15.48 51.16 -28.20
N ASN A 701 14.66 50.13 -28.20
CA ASN A 701 13.87 49.75 -29.37
C ASN A 701 12.63 50.63 -29.35
N VAL A 702 12.32 51.28 -30.47
CA VAL A 702 11.18 52.19 -30.59
C VAL A 702 10.39 51.87 -31.85
N SER A 703 9.15 51.47 -31.69
CA SER A 703 8.21 51.28 -32.79
C SER A 703 7.01 52.19 -32.61
N SER A 704 6.58 52.84 -33.68
CA SER A 704 5.35 53.64 -33.69
C SER A 704 4.38 53.16 -34.76
N ILE A 705 3.08 53.25 -34.47
CA ILE A 705 1.99 52.96 -35.39
C ILE A 705 1.19 54.24 -35.58
N GLY A 706 0.99 54.65 -36.83
CA GLY A 706 0.19 55.82 -37.18
C GLY A 706 0.85 57.18 -36.90
N ILE A 707 2.05 57.22 -36.32
CA ILE A 707 2.73 58.47 -35.96
C ILE A 707 4.24 58.45 -36.20
N GLY A 708 4.80 59.55 -36.68
CA GLY A 708 6.23 59.84 -36.64
C GLY A 708 6.59 60.54 -35.34
N VAL A 709 7.68 60.13 -34.69
CA VAL A 709 8.12 60.69 -33.41
C VAL A 709 9.52 61.28 -33.54
N THR A 710 9.70 62.52 -33.07
CA THR A 710 10.97 63.27 -33.13
C THR A 710 11.29 63.90 -31.78
N GLY A 711 12.51 64.46 -31.64
CA GLY A 711 12.90 65.16 -30.43
C GLY A 711 13.00 64.25 -29.20
N TRP A 712 13.59 63.07 -29.37
CA TRP A 712 13.79 62.13 -28.27
C TRP A 712 14.75 62.69 -27.21
N GLN A 713 14.36 62.60 -25.95
CA GLN A 713 15.16 63.01 -24.80
C GLN A 713 15.18 61.89 -23.76
N LEU A 714 16.31 61.72 -23.08
CA LEU A 714 16.40 61.00 -21.82
C LEU A 714 16.54 62.05 -20.71
N VAL A 715 15.64 62.02 -19.75
CA VAL A 715 15.59 62.98 -18.65
C VAL A 715 15.94 62.27 -17.36
N GLY A 716 16.99 62.73 -16.69
CA GLY A 716 17.37 62.32 -15.34
C GLY A 716 16.85 63.30 -14.28
N PRO A 717 17.22 63.11 -13.00
CA PRO A 717 16.79 63.96 -11.90
C PRO A 717 17.12 65.46 -12.05
N ASN A 718 18.18 65.80 -12.79
CA ASN A 718 18.66 67.16 -12.99
C ASN A 718 18.37 67.71 -14.40
N GLY A 719 17.56 67.02 -15.20
CA GLY A 719 17.11 67.48 -16.53
C GLY A 719 17.53 66.56 -17.68
N ALA A 720 17.52 67.09 -18.90
CA ALA A 720 17.89 66.32 -20.10
C ALA A 720 19.38 65.95 -20.06
N VAL A 721 19.67 64.66 -20.28
CA VAL A 721 21.05 64.14 -20.24
C VAL A 721 21.72 64.10 -21.61
N ASN A 722 20.98 64.40 -22.69
CA ASN A 722 21.38 64.26 -24.09
C ASN A 722 21.03 65.49 -24.95
N ALA A 723 21.29 66.71 -24.46
CA ALA A 723 20.99 67.97 -25.14
C ALA A 723 21.67 68.11 -26.53
N THR A 724 22.73 67.37 -26.83
CA THR A 724 23.50 67.49 -28.09
C THR A 724 23.60 66.24 -28.97
N ALA A 725 23.20 65.05 -28.51
CA ALA A 725 23.44 63.80 -29.25
C ALA A 725 22.33 62.75 -29.13
N VAL A 726 21.49 62.65 -30.17
CA VAL A 726 20.59 61.51 -30.42
C VAL A 726 20.98 60.88 -31.76
N ALA A 727 21.37 59.61 -31.76
CA ALA A 727 21.59 58.87 -33.00
C ALA A 727 20.39 57.92 -33.24
N SER A 728 19.61 58.17 -34.30
CA SER A 728 18.64 57.20 -34.81
C SER A 728 19.29 56.40 -35.93
N THR A 729 19.37 55.08 -35.79
CA THR A 729 19.83 54.21 -36.89
C THR A 729 18.62 53.70 -37.70
N THR A 730 18.88 53.17 -38.90
CA THR A 730 17.86 52.69 -39.88
C THR A 730 16.96 51.54 -39.39
N ASN A 731 17.15 51.04 -38.16
CA ASN A 731 16.50 49.85 -37.61
C ASN A 731 15.59 50.15 -36.40
N ASN A 732 14.92 51.32 -36.33
CA ASN A 732 14.01 51.65 -35.22
C ASN A 732 14.68 51.63 -33.83
N ARG A 733 16.00 51.84 -33.80
CA ARG A 733 16.86 51.81 -32.61
C ARG A 733 17.25 53.23 -32.25
N LEU A 734 16.82 53.67 -31.07
CA LEU A 734 17.15 54.95 -30.47
C LEU A 734 18.37 54.80 -29.56
N ILE A 735 19.49 55.43 -29.91
CA ILE A 735 20.70 55.45 -29.08
C ILE A 735 20.85 56.83 -28.46
N ILE A 736 20.92 56.88 -27.14
CA ILE A 736 21.05 58.11 -26.37
C ILE A 736 22.41 58.12 -25.69
N ASN A 737 23.25 59.08 -26.08
CA ASN A 737 24.54 59.33 -25.44
C ASN A 737 24.38 60.42 -24.38
N PHE A 738 24.97 60.21 -23.21
CA PHE A 738 25.02 61.21 -22.16
C PHE A 738 26.02 62.29 -22.55
N ASP A 739 25.64 63.57 -22.48
CA ASP A 739 26.56 64.67 -22.70
C ASP A 739 27.65 64.69 -21.62
N ASN A 740 28.85 65.14 -21.98
CA ASN A 740 29.99 65.19 -21.05
C ASN A 740 29.76 66.14 -19.86
N SER A 741 28.79 67.07 -19.96
CA SER A 741 28.40 67.98 -18.89
C SER A 741 27.27 67.44 -18.01
N SER A 742 26.66 66.29 -18.35
CA SER A 742 25.53 65.76 -17.61
C SER A 742 25.99 65.17 -16.26
N THR A 743 25.57 65.78 -15.15
CA THR A 743 25.80 65.25 -13.79
C THR A 743 24.99 63.97 -13.51
N ASP A 744 23.97 63.70 -14.32
CA ASP A 744 23.16 62.48 -14.24
C ASP A 744 23.79 61.27 -14.92
N SER A 745 24.95 61.43 -15.56
CA SER A 745 25.75 60.30 -16.04
C SER A 745 26.40 59.50 -14.90
N LEU A 746 26.57 60.09 -13.70
CA LEU A 746 27.11 59.43 -12.53
C LEU A 746 25.97 59.02 -11.58
N VAL A 747 25.93 57.76 -11.15
CA VAL A 747 25.08 57.32 -10.03
C VAL A 747 26.00 57.02 -8.85
N ASP A 748 25.82 57.75 -7.75
CA ASP A 748 26.66 57.64 -6.56
C ASP A 748 26.49 56.30 -5.85
N ALA A 749 27.49 55.91 -5.05
CA ALA A 749 27.50 54.61 -4.40
C ALA A 749 26.29 54.44 -3.46
N GLY A 750 25.52 53.38 -3.67
CA GLY A 750 24.31 53.08 -2.88
C GLY A 750 23.07 53.86 -3.30
N ASP A 751 23.19 54.79 -4.25
CA ASP A 751 22.08 55.60 -4.74
C ASP A 751 21.43 55.01 -6.00
N SER A 752 20.23 55.53 -6.29
CA SER A 752 19.48 55.23 -7.51
C SER A 752 19.17 56.52 -8.27
N LYS A 753 19.25 56.48 -9.60
CA LYS A 753 18.73 57.53 -10.47
C LYS A 753 17.66 56.99 -11.41
N ASP A 754 16.60 57.77 -11.56
CA ASP A 754 15.50 57.48 -12.48
C ASP A 754 15.70 58.23 -13.79
N TYR A 755 15.55 57.53 -14.90
CA TYR A 755 15.66 58.09 -16.24
C TYR A 755 14.37 57.85 -17.02
N ALA A 756 13.84 58.90 -17.64
CA ALA A 756 12.62 58.84 -18.43
C ALA A 756 12.88 59.21 -19.89
N VAL A 757 12.43 58.36 -20.81
CA VAL A 757 12.41 58.64 -22.24
C VAL A 757 11.20 59.53 -22.55
N ARG A 758 11.44 60.66 -23.20
CA ARG A 758 10.43 61.62 -23.65
C ARG A 758 10.54 61.84 -25.16
N ALA A 759 9.44 62.22 -25.79
CA ALA A 759 9.42 62.75 -27.15
C ALA A 759 8.92 64.19 -27.13
N THR A 760 9.63 65.12 -27.78
CA THR A 760 9.24 66.54 -27.85
C THR A 760 8.58 66.92 -29.18
N GLY A 761 8.41 65.99 -30.12
CA GLY A 761 7.75 66.23 -31.39
C GLY A 761 7.04 65.02 -31.95
N PHE A 762 5.88 65.26 -32.57
CA PHE A 762 5.10 64.27 -33.29
C PHE A 762 4.75 64.81 -34.69
N SER A 763 4.68 63.93 -35.70
CA SER A 763 4.42 64.31 -37.10
C SER A 763 3.03 64.89 -37.34
N SER A 764 2.10 64.70 -36.40
CA SER A 764 0.72 65.18 -36.41
C SER A 764 0.30 65.56 -34.98
N ALA A 765 -0.73 66.41 -34.86
CA ALA A 765 -1.31 66.73 -33.57
C ALA A 765 -2.05 65.51 -32.99
N LEU A 766 -1.77 65.19 -31.73
CA LEU A 766 -2.43 64.15 -30.96
C LEU A 766 -3.77 64.68 -30.43
N THR A 767 -4.89 64.12 -30.90
CA THR A 767 -6.26 64.42 -30.42
C THR A 767 -6.88 63.18 -29.78
N SER A 768 -7.97 63.30 -29.03
CA SER A 768 -8.62 62.14 -28.38
C SER A 768 -9.28 61.14 -29.35
N ALA A 769 -9.22 61.36 -30.67
CA ALA A 769 -9.77 60.47 -31.70
C ALA A 769 -8.71 59.62 -32.43
N ASN A 770 -7.44 59.84 -32.12
CA ASN A 770 -6.26 59.16 -32.63
C ASN A 770 -6.14 57.75 -32.01
N THR A 771 -5.58 56.78 -32.75
CA THR A 771 -5.29 55.40 -32.29
C THR A 771 -3.79 55.08 -32.29
N GLU A 772 -2.98 56.13 -32.44
CA GLU A 772 -1.54 56.11 -32.54
C GLU A 772 -0.92 55.49 -31.28
N THR A 773 0.10 54.66 -31.49
CA THR A 773 0.79 53.96 -30.40
C THR A 773 2.29 54.03 -30.59
N VAL A 774 3.02 54.20 -29.49
CA VAL A 774 4.48 54.12 -29.42
C VAL A 774 4.84 53.01 -28.44
N SER A 775 5.65 52.03 -28.87
CA SER A 775 6.19 50.98 -28.00
C SER A 775 7.69 51.17 -27.82
N ILE A 776 8.14 51.09 -26.56
CA ILE A 776 9.52 51.32 -26.16
C ILE A 776 9.97 50.20 -25.23
N ASN A 777 11.18 49.68 -25.43
CA ASN A 777 11.92 48.92 -24.42
C ASN A 777 13.39 49.30 -24.38
N LEU A 778 13.97 49.27 -23.17
CA LEU A 778 15.43 49.31 -23.00
C LEU A 778 16.02 47.97 -23.41
N VAL A 779 17.15 48.03 -24.10
CA VAL A 779 17.70 46.86 -24.76
C VAL A 779 19.06 46.51 -24.22
N SER A 780 19.27 45.20 -24.04
CA SER A 780 20.51 44.64 -23.54
C SER A 780 21.46 44.24 -24.65
N ASP A 781 22.73 44.22 -24.29
CA ASP A 781 23.76 43.58 -25.09
C ASP A 781 23.62 42.05 -24.98
N THR A 782 23.84 41.34 -26.08
CA THR A 782 23.69 39.87 -26.16
C THR A 782 25.01 39.13 -26.02
N THR A 783 26.14 39.84 -26.02
CA THR A 783 27.49 39.32 -25.84
C THR A 783 28.39 40.37 -25.19
N THR A 784 29.52 39.97 -24.61
CA THR A 784 30.58 40.91 -24.22
C THR A 784 31.21 41.57 -25.47
N PRO A 785 31.84 42.75 -25.34
CA PRO A 785 32.56 43.39 -26.45
C PRO A 785 33.63 42.46 -27.06
N SER A 786 33.73 42.40 -28.39
CA SER A 786 34.45 41.35 -29.13
C SER A 786 35.96 41.34 -28.90
N TYR A 787 36.56 42.50 -28.62
CA TYR A 787 37.99 42.63 -28.32
C TYR A 787 38.32 42.24 -26.88
N LEU A 788 37.33 41.97 -26.01
CA LEU A 788 37.61 41.39 -24.69
C LEU A 788 38.06 39.92 -24.75
N ALA A 789 37.96 39.30 -25.93
CA ALA A 789 38.41 37.94 -26.19
C ALA A 789 39.95 37.84 -26.42
N THR A 790 40.67 38.96 -26.56
CA THR A 790 42.12 38.99 -26.87
C THR A 790 43.02 39.32 -25.67
N GLY A 791 42.53 39.16 -24.43
CA GLY A 791 43.30 39.36 -23.19
C GLY A 791 43.14 40.74 -22.54
N THR A 792 42.49 41.68 -23.21
CA THR A 792 42.04 42.95 -22.62
C THR A 792 40.69 42.71 -21.92
N LEU A 793 40.52 43.09 -20.65
CA LEU A 793 39.30 42.75 -19.88
C LEU A 793 38.30 43.89 -19.72
N MET A 794 38.74 45.13 -19.99
CA MET A 794 37.95 46.37 -19.97
C MET A 794 38.37 47.28 -21.14
N GLY A 795 37.47 48.15 -21.61
CA GLY A 795 37.72 49.01 -22.78
C GLY A 795 37.59 50.51 -22.49
N SER A 796 37.95 51.33 -23.48
CA SER A 796 37.55 52.75 -23.52
C SER A 796 36.13 52.87 -24.06
N VAL A 797 35.48 54.03 -23.88
CA VAL A 797 34.16 54.27 -24.50
C VAL A 797 34.22 54.07 -26.00
N TYR A 798 35.29 54.58 -26.63
CA TYR A 798 35.49 54.45 -28.07
C TYR A 798 35.64 52.98 -28.49
N SER A 799 36.43 52.18 -27.78
CA SER A 799 36.59 50.76 -28.13
C SER A 799 35.30 49.98 -27.90
N ILE A 800 34.54 50.29 -26.84
CA ILE A 800 33.23 49.69 -26.60
C ILE A 800 32.32 50.01 -27.78
N GLN A 801 32.07 51.27 -28.10
CA GLN A 801 31.11 51.71 -29.13
C GLN A 801 31.46 51.33 -30.59
N ASN A 802 32.67 50.82 -30.84
CA ASN A 802 33.10 50.36 -32.16
C ASN A 802 33.30 48.83 -32.20
N SER A 803 32.79 48.10 -31.22
CA SER A 803 32.90 46.64 -31.15
C SER A 803 32.04 45.96 -32.22
N ALA A 804 32.57 44.93 -32.87
CA ALA A 804 31.89 44.23 -33.97
C ALA A 804 30.77 43.26 -33.52
N SER A 805 30.71 42.89 -32.22
CA SER A 805 29.70 41.96 -31.68
C SER A 805 28.49 42.71 -31.09
N SER A 806 27.50 42.95 -31.94
CA SER A 806 26.15 43.46 -31.63
C SER A 806 26.07 44.67 -30.68
N SER A 807 26.11 45.86 -31.29
CA SER A 807 25.29 47.06 -31.02
C SER A 807 25.50 47.94 -29.78
N ASP A 808 26.48 47.69 -28.91
CA ASP A 808 26.98 48.62 -27.88
C ASP A 808 25.87 49.47 -27.21
N LYS A 809 24.84 48.77 -26.74
CA LYS A 809 23.53 49.36 -26.47
C LYS A 809 23.50 50.12 -25.17
N PHE A 810 24.22 49.64 -24.16
CA PHE A 810 24.29 50.23 -22.83
C PHE A 810 25.75 50.24 -22.36
N VAL A 811 26.39 51.41 -22.34
CA VAL A 811 27.82 51.57 -22.04
C VAL A 811 27.98 52.20 -20.67
N TRP A 812 28.77 51.54 -19.81
CA TRP A 812 28.93 51.95 -18.42
C TRP A 812 30.32 51.62 -17.87
N THR A 813 30.69 52.23 -16.74
CA THR A 813 31.95 52.01 -16.02
C THR A 813 31.69 51.68 -14.55
N PRO A 814 32.38 50.66 -13.99
CA PRO A 814 32.33 50.33 -12.57
C PRO A 814 33.29 51.18 -11.71
N PHE A 815 34.10 52.06 -12.31
CA PHE A 815 35.17 52.81 -11.65
C PHE A 815 36.11 51.91 -10.83
N SER A 816 36.83 51.04 -11.53
CA SER A 816 37.64 49.96 -10.97
C SER A 816 38.74 50.47 -10.03
N SER A 817 39.36 51.62 -10.27
CA SER A 817 40.41 52.18 -9.41
C SER A 817 39.91 53.34 -8.53
N THR A 818 39.20 54.31 -9.10
CA THR A 818 38.77 55.55 -8.43
C THR A 818 37.41 56.05 -8.94
N THR A 819 36.55 56.54 -8.04
CA THR A 819 35.30 57.21 -8.41
C THR A 819 35.50 58.71 -8.56
N PRO A 820 35.15 59.31 -9.71
CA PRO A 820 35.22 60.76 -9.88
C PRO A 820 33.99 61.44 -9.26
N ALA A 821 34.10 62.74 -8.95
CA ALA A 821 32.93 63.55 -8.58
C ALA A 821 32.05 63.92 -9.79
N VAL A 822 32.63 63.92 -11.01
CA VAL A 822 31.93 64.17 -12.29
C VAL A 822 32.61 63.35 -13.39
N LEU A 823 31.83 62.80 -14.31
CA LEU A 823 32.37 62.14 -15.50
C LEU A 823 32.92 63.16 -16.49
N THR A 824 34.19 63.04 -16.88
CA THR A 824 34.85 63.96 -17.83
C THR A 824 35.16 63.27 -19.16
N ALA A 825 35.41 64.06 -20.21
CA ALA A 825 35.80 63.54 -21.53
C ALA A 825 37.09 62.70 -21.47
N ALA A 826 38.06 63.07 -20.61
CA ALA A 826 39.33 62.34 -20.47
C ALA A 826 39.11 60.91 -19.96
N MET A 827 38.14 60.70 -19.07
CA MET A 827 37.84 59.39 -18.50
C MET A 827 37.27 58.39 -19.52
N GLN A 828 36.76 58.88 -20.65
CA GLN A 828 36.25 58.04 -21.73
C GLN A 828 37.37 57.32 -22.48
N LEU A 829 38.62 57.78 -22.33
CA LEU A 829 39.82 57.16 -22.89
C LEU A 829 40.39 56.05 -22.00
N ASN A 830 39.97 55.98 -20.73
CA ASN A 830 40.44 54.97 -19.79
C ASN A 830 39.90 53.59 -20.17
N ALA A 831 40.72 52.55 -20.04
CA ALA A 831 40.31 51.16 -20.22
C ALA A 831 39.54 50.63 -18.99
N ASP A 832 38.35 51.17 -18.74
CA ASP A 832 37.50 50.84 -17.58
C ASP A 832 36.00 50.93 -17.89
N TRP A 833 35.62 50.69 -19.15
CA TRP A 833 34.25 50.68 -19.64
C TRP A 833 33.87 49.31 -20.17
N THR A 834 32.58 49.00 -20.06
CA THR A 834 31.99 47.73 -20.52
C THR A 834 30.54 47.95 -20.97
N ASN A 835 29.88 46.87 -21.38
CA ASN A 835 28.50 46.87 -21.85
C ASN A 835 27.53 46.17 -20.86
N SER A 836 26.24 46.11 -21.17
CA SER A 836 25.22 45.56 -20.27
C SER A 836 25.11 44.04 -20.21
N TYR A 837 25.95 43.29 -20.92
CA TYR A 837 25.79 41.83 -21.00
C TYR A 837 25.95 41.19 -19.61
N GLY A 838 24.89 40.53 -19.13
CA GLY A 838 24.83 39.88 -17.83
C GLY A 838 24.59 40.81 -16.64
N VAL A 839 24.28 42.10 -16.85
CA VAL A 839 23.92 43.04 -15.79
C VAL A 839 22.55 42.67 -15.17
N PRO A 840 22.43 42.59 -13.83
CA PRO A 840 21.17 42.31 -13.15
C PRO A 840 20.05 43.27 -13.54
N GLY A 841 18.87 42.70 -13.82
CA GLY A 841 17.73 43.42 -14.39
C GLY A 841 17.45 42.98 -15.82
N PHE A 842 18.49 42.66 -16.59
CA PHE A 842 18.36 41.98 -17.87
C PHE A 842 18.44 40.47 -17.67
N ASN A 843 17.54 39.70 -18.30
CA ASN A 843 17.82 38.29 -18.55
C ASN A 843 18.90 38.22 -19.63
N VAL A 844 19.80 37.24 -19.53
CA VAL A 844 20.90 37.09 -20.51
C VAL A 844 20.33 37.02 -21.92
N SER A 845 20.76 37.94 -22.78
CA SER A 845 20.31 38.06 -24.17
C SER A 845 18.82 38.40 -24.35
N GLN A 846 18.16 38.99 -23.35
CA GLN A 846 16.80 39.52 -23.48
C GLN A 846 16.73 41.00 -23.10
N ASP A 847 15.94 41.76 -23.87
CA ASP A 847 15.63 43.15 -23.58
C ASP A 847 14.72 43.27 -22.34
N LEU A 848 14.64 44.47 -21.74
CA LEU A 848 13.61 44.74 -20.74
C LEU A 848 12.22 44.75 -21.38
N PRO A 849 11.14 44.56 -20.58
CA PRO A 849 9.78 44.53 -21.11
C PRO A 849 9.45 45.78 -21.94
N ALA A 850 8.85 45.55 -23.12
CA ALA A 850 8.27 46.59 -23.94
C ALA A 850 7.03 47.18 -23.28
N GLN A 851 6.94 48.50 -23.29
CA GLN A 851 5.80 49.26 -22.78
C GLN A 851 5.20 50.03 -23.94
N SER A 852 3.88 49.97 -24.08
CA SER A 852 3.15 50.66 -25.15
C SER A 852 2.39 51.84 -24.58
N PHE A 853 2.44 52.94 -25.31
CA PHE A 853 1.84 54.23 -24.96
C PHE A 853 0.94 54.65 -26.12
N SER A 854 -0.36 54.72 -25.85
CA SER A 854 -1.37 55.13 -26.82
C SER A 854 -1.95 56.50 -26.44
N ASN A 855 -2.45 57.20 -27.45
CA ASN A 855 -3.08 58.51 -27.31
C ASN A 855 -4.52 58.39 -26.82
#